data_AF-A0A316U4Y9-F1
#
_entry.id   AF-A0A316U4Y9-F1
#
_cell.length_a   1.000
_cell.length_b   1.000
_cell.length_c   1.000
_cell.angle_alpha   90.00
_cell.angle_beta   90.00
_cell.angle_gamma   90.00
#
_symmetry.space_group_name_H-M   'P 1'
#
loop_
_entity.id
_entity.type
_entity.pdbx_description
1 polymer ?
#
loop_
_entity_poly.entity_id
_entity_poly.type
_entity_poly.pdbx_seq_one_letter_code
_entity_poly.pdbx_strand_id
1 'polypeptide(L)'
;MGGQSVQAKEDDIRKGSASATSPVKDPAVRQASQEVRSAAIHSNVSQVEDDNFCIGSRMAQVQTHPPSVRYGTVRYRGRVAKKEGSWLGIEWDDPLRGKHDGQHEGTRYFTCSRPGRVASFIRPPSGLSATLFIGGVAFLEALEARYTHRTEEQVASGDDAVPSRHTRKTVADIDIEVPNLDKVINKVTQLTSLKTVSLTGPPEHKGPENAHAVLPVSSRIEALKTLIGRVGTGPSLSLNARLIGGTIPNVNHLDLSQSLVSSWTSIASITRHLAHLRTLRLDFNRLPAPGSEEDPGRDMVDTLAHSEGFQRLKELSLNGTRIDWPHVCRLARHLPSLEVLELNRNCLAGIESTVATQAPSPPIFGSLQELDLSNNEIADWQSVAMALCELPELAKLNLANNKLAVIPAPDCTRREERFRRLASINLSGNPLLNLRGPDDLLIELDVVWTSIYALDLWFTHGERDDPGVRVLKASPAQSNEEAELAQSDNPEQLSPIQQELQKWSMNLIARLPHLMTLNGTDISPRQRRDAEDQWLSTLERRLESAERNVKTPHGEALDILTRSLENREPRWRPLRAARGLPTLVDALQASEQPIANTIKANLINLTLRISSVAPSAPLVTSPSERTVTAFSVLPSQTLKAVRPRVLKALKIKPSVLNRAKANRDPDGEGQVRWYGVIRNGSGTNPVVFELDDDMRELAWWGFTGTRETGPDAATGSSQLADEIWLCLPEAGFNL
;
A
#
# COMPACT_ATOMS: atom_id res chain seq x y z
N MET A 1 -13.10 20.35 81.62
CA MET A 1 -12.39 20.10 80.34
C MET A 1 -13.40 20.21 79.20
N GLY A 2 -13.04 20.99 78.16
CA GLY A 2 -13.63 21.14 76.80
C GLY A 2 -15.13 20.93 76.61
N GLY A 3 -15.94 21.90 76.17
CA GLY A 3 -15.73 22.85 75.04
C GLY A 3 -16.69 22.43 73.92
N GLN A 4 -17.99 22.69 74.04
CA GLN A 4 -18.80 23.87 73.62
C GLN A 4 -18.95 24.09 72.10
N SER A 5 -20.23 24.03 71.73
CA SER A 5 -20.95 24.40 70.51
C SER A 5 -20.96 25.92 70.26
N VAL A 6 -21.25 26.35 69.03
CA VAL A 6 -22.31 27.33 68.64
C VAL A 6 -21.94 28.10 67.34
N GLN A 7 -22.99 28.31 66.53
CA GLN A 7 -23.11 29.10 65.29
C GLN A 7 -22.84 30.62 65.44
N ALA A 8 -22.46 31.27 64.33
CA ALA A 8 -22.87 32.64 63.94
C ALA A 8 -22.61 32.77 62.41
N LYS A 9 -23.49 33.16 61.46
CA LYS A 9 -24.47 34.26 61.24
C LYS A 9 -23.85 35.62 60.87
N GLU A 10 -24.33 36.15 59.72
CA GLU A 10 -24.66 37.57 59.36
C GLU A 10 -23.51 38.63 59.39
N ASP A 11 -23.35 39.67 58.56
CA ASP A 11 -24.12 40.51 57.61
C ASP A 11 -23.10 41.23 56.67
N ASP A 12 -23.29 41.50 55.38
CA ASP A 12 -24.16 42.46 54.66
C ASP A 12 -23.56 43.89 54.43
N ILE A 13 -23.67 44.35 53.16
CA ILE A 13 -23.81 45.75 52.66
C ILE A 13 -22.60 46.72 52.46
N ARG A 14 -22.27 46.88 51.15
CA ARG A 14 -22.21 48.11 50.28
C ARG A 14 -21.19 49.28 50.45
N LYS A 15 -20.72 49.65 49.23
CA LYS A 15 -20.57 51.00 48.59
C LYS A 15 -19.29 51.81 48.80
N GLY A 16 -18.68 52.21 47.67
CA GLY A 16 -17.75 53.35 47.60
C GLY A 16 -17.07 53.47 46.23
N SER A 17 -17.47 54.47 45.46
CA SER A 17 -17.01 54.82 44.11
C SER A 17 -15.70 55.63 44.07
N ALA A 18 -14.96 55.46 42.96
CA ALA A 18 -14.14 56.44 42.22
C ALA A 18 -13.08 57.30 42.94
N SER A 19 -11.82 57.20 42.49
CA SER A 19 -11.00 58.36 42.12
C SER A 19 -9.69 57.91 41.45
N ALA A 20 -9.44 58.43 40.24
CA ALA A 20 -8.18 58.34 39.53
C ALA A 20 -7.24 59.45 40.04
N THR A 21 -6.05 59.07 40.49
CA THR A 21 -4.93 60.00 40.71
C THR A 21 -3.65 59.35 40.19
N SER A 22 -3.07 59.95 39.13
CA SER A 22 -1.76 59.59 38.58
C SER A 22 -0.64 59.73 39.64
N PRO A 23 0.40 58.87 39.62
CA PRO A 23 1.65 59.19 40.26
C PRO A 23 2.63 59.83 39.26
N VAL A 24 3.21 60.92 39.73
CA VAL A 24 4.30 61.73 39.17
C VAL A 24 5.52 60.85 38.86
N LYS A 25 6.14 61.08 37.69
CA LYS A 25 7.35 60.38 37.22
C LYS A 25 8.58 60.94 37.92
N ASP A 26 9.11 60.22 38.90
CA ASP A 26 10.40 60.55 39.53
C ASP A 26 11.57 60.00 38.68
N PRO A 27 12.47 60.84 38.15
CA PRO A 27 13.57 60.42 37.28
C PRO A 27 14.59 59.50 37.95
N ALA A 28 14.72 59.52 39.29
CA ALA A 28 15.66 58.65 40.02
C ALA A 28 15.23 57.17 39.99
N VAL A 29 13.92 56.89 39.98
CA VAL A 29 13.37 55.52 39.90
C VAL A 29 13.56 54.91 38.51
N ARG A 30 13.62 55.75 37.46
CA ARG A 30 13.90 55.29 36.08
C ARG A 30 15.34 54.85 35.90
N GLN A 31 16.29 55.55 36.52
CA GLN A 31 17.71 55.24 36.40
C GLN A 31 18.06 53.96 37.17
N ALA A 32 17.52 53.79 38.39
CA ALA A 32 17.62 52.54 39.14
C ALA A 32 16.90 51.36 38.45
N SER A 33 15.75 51.59 37.80
CA SER A 33 15.06 50.56 37.02
C SER A 33 15.76 50.22 35.70
N GLN A 34 16.54 51.14 35.12
CA GLN A 34 17.36 50.89 33.94
C GLN A 34 18.65 50.16 34.29
N GLU A 35 19.27 50.42 35.44
CA GLU A 35 20.45 49.71 35.93
C GLU A 35 20.11 48.28 36.42
N VAL A 36 18.97 48.09 37.08
CA VAL A 36 18.47 46.75 37.42
C VAL A 36 18.03 45.97 36.17
N ARG A 37 17.47 46.65 35.15
CA ARG A 37 17.18 46.02 33.85
C ARG A 37 18.45 45.68 33.06
N SER A 38 19.47 46.54 33.02
CA SER A 38 20.72 46.24 32.31
C SER A 38 21.51 45.13 33.00
N ALA A 39 21.53 45.09 34.35
CA ALA A 39 22.11 43.99 35.11
C ALA A 39 21.34 42.67 34.92
N ALA A 40 19.99 42.70 34.92
CA ALA A 40 19.16 41.53 34.64
C ALA A 40 19.24 41.06 33.18
N ILE A 41 19.47 41.97 32.23
CA ILE A 41 19.73 41.65 30.82
C ILE A 41 21.12 41.01 30.68
N HIS A 42 22.16 41.52 31.35
CA HIS A 42 23.50 40.92 31.27
C HIS A 42 23.61 39.58 32.01
N SER A 43 22.87 39.37 33.11
CA SER A 43 22.78 38.07 33.78
C SER A 43 21.92 37.05 33.02
N ASN A 44 20.85 37.49 32.34
CA ASN A 44 20.04 36.60 31.50
C ASN A 44 20.69 36.27 30.15
N VAL A 45 21.49 37.16 29.56
CA VAL A 45 22.12 36.90 28.25
C VAL A 45 23.20 35.80 28.33
N SER A 46 23.86 35.63 29.48
CA SER A 46 24.90 34.59 29.65
C SER A 46 24.37 33.20 30.04
N GLN A 47 23.10 33.08 30.45
CA GLN A 47 22.46 31.77 30.73
C GLN A 47 21.57 31.26 29.59
N VAL A 48 21.18 32.11 28.64
CA VAL A 48 20.16 31.81 27.61
C VAL A 48 20.75 31.32 26.28
N GLU A 49 22.06 31.51 26.03
CA GLU A 49 22.73 31.00 24.81
C GLU A 49 22.88 29.46 24.77
N ASP A 50 22.52 28.75 25.83
CA ASP A 50 23.02 27.40 26.11
C ASP A 50 22.00 26.26 25.96
N ASP A 51 20.76 26.53 25.54
CA ASP A 51 19.66 25.54 25.54
C ASP A 51 19.54 24.67 24.28
N ASN A 52 20.17 25.05 23.15
CA ASN A 52 20.00 24.34 21.87
C ASN A 52 20.65 22.94 21.81
N PHE A 53 21.53 22.61 22.77
CA PHE A 53 22.27 21.35 22.80
C PHE A 53 22.21 20.67 24.19
N CYS A 54 21.04 20.69 24.82
CA CYS A 54 20.78 19.94 26.04
C CYS A 54 20.77 18.42 25.79
N ILE A 55 21.01 17.63 26.84
CA ILE A 55 20.93 16.16 26.75
C ILE A 55 19.52 15.76 26.27
N GLY A 56 19.45 14.83 25.30
CA GLY A 56 18.21 14.43 24.63
C GLY A 56 17.82 15.30 23.42
N SER A 57 18.50 16.43 23.22
CA SER A 57 18.24 17.28 22.03
C SER A 57 18.79 16.64 20.77
N ARG A 58 18.06 16.84 19.67
CA ARG A 58 18.50 16.46 18.33
C ARG A 58 19.28 17.59 17.69
N MET A 59 20.26 17.21 16.88
CA MET A 59 21.07 18.17 16.14
C MET A 59 21.42 17.66 14.75
N ALA A 60 21.71 18.59 13.85
CA ALA A 60 22.22 18.30 12.51
C ALA A 60 23.60 18.92 12.32
N GLN A 61 24.54 18.15 11.78
CA GLN A 61 25.80 18.65 11.24
C GLN A 61 25.65 18.83 9.74
N VAL A 62 25.87 20.05 9.25
CA VAL A 62 25.86 20.40 7.82
C VAL A 62 27.28 20.55 7.32
N GLN A 63 27.57 19.91 6.19
CA GLN A 63 28.82 20.07 5.45
C GLN A 63 28.49 20.52 4.03
N THR A 64 29.26 21.46 3.49
CA THR A 64 29.03 22.02 2.15
C THR A 64 29.81 21.31 1.05
N HIS A 65 30.97 20.72 1.38
CA HIS A 65 31.84 20.03 0.41
C HIS A 65 32.44 18.72 0.96
N PRO A 66 32.05 17.55 0.42
CA PRO A 66 30.82 17.33 -0.36
C PRO A 66 29.56 17.65 0.48
N PRO A 67 28.46 18.08 -0.14
CA PRO A 67 27.25 18.44 0.58
C PRO A 67 26.71 17.23 1.34
N SER A 68 26.60 17.32 2.66
CA SER A 68 26.03 16.27 3.49
C SER A 68 25.38 16.84 4.75
N VAL A 69 24.37 16.12 5.24
CA VAL A 69 23.73 16.40 6.53
C VAL A 69 23.79 15.13 7.36
N ARG A 70 24.29 15.25 8.59
CA ARG A 70 24.43 14.14 9.53
C ARG A 70 23.67 14.48 10.80
N TYR A 71 22.70 13.64 11.16
CA TYR A 71 21.90 13.84 12.34
C TYR A 71 22.45 13.08 13.53
N GLY A 72 22.27 13.62 14.73
CA GLY A 72 22.66 12.98 15.97
C GLY A 72 21.86 13.47 17.16
N THR A 73 22.01 12.75 18.27
CA THR A 73 21.37 13.05 19.55
C THR A 73 22.44 13.36 20.59
N VAL A 74 22.27 14.44 21.34
CA VAL A 74 23.17 14.80 22.43
C VAL A 74 22.91 13.84 23.60
N ARG A 75 23.90 13.01 23.94
CA ARG A 75 23.85 12.03 25.05
C ARG A 75 24.61 12.46 26.28
N TYR A 76 25.56 13.38 26.13
CA TYR A 76 26.37 13.88 27.22
C TYR A 76 26.70 15.36 27.01
N ARG A 77 26.75 16.11 28.10
CA ARG A 77 27.22 17.49 28.11
C ARG A 77 28.03 17.71 29.38
N GLY A 78 29.30 18.08 29.24
CA GLY A 78 30.17 18.29 30.40
C GLY A 78 31.66 18.19 30.08
N ARG A 79 32.47 18.05 31.14
CA ARG A 79 33.92 17.93 31.02
C ARG A 79 34.31 16.48 30.71
N VAL A 80 35.23 16.31 29.77
CA VAL A 80 35.84 15.01 29.46
C VAL A 80 37.23 14.95 30.11
N ALA A 81 37.53 13.88 30.82
CA ALA A 81 38.82 13.65 31.49
C ALA A 81 39.98 13.90 30.52
N LYS A 82 40.98 14.63 31.02
CA LYS A 82 42.20 15.04 30.27
C LYS A 82 41.92 15.84 29.00
N LYS A 83 40.73 16.43 28.87
CA LYS A 83 40.40 17.44 27.86
C LYS A 83 39.96 18.71 28.57
N GLU A 84 40.45 19.84 28.11
CA GLU A 84 40.05 21.14 28.67
C GLU A 84 38.64 21.52 28.21
N GLY A 85 37.94 22.38 28.96
CA GLY A 85 36.64 22.96 28.58
C GLY A 85 35.46 21.97 28.52
N SER A 86 34.31 22.45 28.04
CA SER A 86 33.08 21.67 27.89
C SER A 86 33.06 20.90 26.56
N TRP A 87 32.36 19.76 26.56
CA TRP A 87 32.21 18.83 25.45
C TRP A 87 30.77 18.32 25.36
N LEU A 88 30.33 18.06 24.14
CA LEU A 88 29.10 17.35 23.82
C LEU A 88 29.45 15.94 23.36
N GLY A 89 28.87 14.94 24.01
CA GLY A 89 28.86 13.56 23.53
C GLY A 89 27.64 13.36 22.65
N ILE A 90 27.86 13.09 21.36
CA ILE A 90 26.81 12.89 20.37
C ILE A 90 26.79 11.42 19.97
N GLU A 91 25.61 10.83 19.99
CA GLU A 91 25.33 9.58 19.29
C GLU A 91 24.81 9.91 17.88
N TRP A 92 25.51 9.44 16.85
CA TRP A 92 25.13 9.71 15.46
C TRP A 92 24.09 8.71 14.98
N ASP A 93 23.18 9.16 14.12
CA ASP A 93 22.26 8.26 13.45
C ASP A 93 23.04 7.33 12.50
N ASP A 94 23.97 7.88 11.72
CA ASP A 94 24.85 7.08 10.87
C ASP A 94 25.87 6.30 11.73
N PRO A 95 25.80 4.96 11.77
CA PRO A 95 26.69 4.15 12.61
C PRO A 95 28.16 4.23 12.18
N LEU A 96 28.46 4.64 10.94
CA LEU A 96 29.82 4.76 10.42
C LEU A 96 30.49 6.10 10.79
N ARG A 97 29.72 7.03 11.35
CA ARG A 97 30.18 8.40 11.62
C ARG A 97 30.99 8.55 12.90
N GLY A 98 30.68 7.71 13.90
CA GLY A 98 31.26 7.82 15.23
C GLY A 98 32.73 7.42 15.29
N LYS A 99 33.34 7.73 16.43
CA LYS A 99 34.74 7.44 16.76
C LYS A 99 34.86 6.52 17.98
N HIS A 100 33.84 6.48 18.82
CA HIS A 100 33.80 5.72 20.07
C HIS A 100 32.37 5.28 20.38
N ASP A 101 32.20 4.54 21.48
CA ASP A 101 30.94 3.93 21.96
C ASP A 101 30.34 4.69 23.17
N GLY A 102 30.84 5.90 23.44
CA GLY A 102 30.47 6.73 24.60
C GLY A 102 31.53 6.72 25.70
N GLN A 103 32.61 5.96 25.51
CA GLN A 103 33.81 5.99 26.34
C GLN A 103 34.91 6.89 25.73
N HIS A 104 35.69 7.55 26.58
CA HIS A 104 36.93 8.22 26.19
C HIS A 104 38.02 7.93 27.22
N GLU A 105 39.16 7.38 26.77
CA GLU A 105 40.32 7.02 27.60
C GLU A 105 39.98 6.21 28.86
N GLY A 106 39.12 5.18 28.71
CA GLY A 106 38.76 4.30 29.83
C GLY A 106 37.60 4.80 30.69
N THR A 107 37.18 6.07 30.59
CA THR A 107 36.01 6.60 31.31
C THR A 107 34.76 6.58 30.44
N ARG A 108 33.68 5.96 30.93
CA ARG A 108 32.36 5.94 30.26
C ARG A 108 31.55 7.17 30.67
N TYR A 109 31.08 7.93 29.68
CA TYR A 109 30.26 9.13 29.92
C TYR A 109 28.78 8.88 29.60
N PHE A 110 28.51 8.02 28.62
CA PHE A 110 27.17 7.59 28.24
C PHE A 110 27.24 6.23 27.55
N THR A 111 26.09 5.59 27.39
CA THR A 111 25.92 4.36 26.64
C THR A 111 25.13 4.67 25.37
N CYS A 112 25.58 4.15 24.23
CA CYS A 112 24.87 4.30 22.97
C CYS A 112 23.76 3.25 22.86
N SER A 113 22.68 3.59 22.16
CA SER A 113 21.58 2.67 21.88
C SER A 113 21.99 1.49 20.99
N ARG A 114 23.11 1.63 20.27
CA ARG A 114 23.66 0.60 19.38
C ARG A 114 25.11 0.27 19.76
N PRO A 115 25.52 -1.00 19.59
CA PRO A 115 26.91 -1.39 19.75
C PRO A 115 27.78 -0.77 18.64
N GLY A 116 29.06 -0.57 18.96
CA GLY A 116 30.06 -0.07 18.01
C GLY A 116 30.41 1.40 18.19
N ARG A 117 31.23 1.92 17.26
CA ARG A 117 31.78 3.27 17.31
C ARG A 117 30.82 4.27 16.67
N VAL A 118 29.67 4.50 17.32
CA VAL A 118 28.59 5.35 16.78
C VAL A 118 28.57 6.76 17.36
N ALA A 119 29.42 7.05 18.35
CA ALA A 119 29.43 8.32 19.07
C ALA A 119 30.67 9.18 18.82
N SER A 120 30.57 10.50 19.03
CA SER A 120 31.68 11.46 18.99
C SER A 120 31.58 12.49 20.11
N PHE A 121 32.72 12.83 20.73
CA PHE A 121 32.85 14.02 21.56
C PHE A 121 33.25 15.19 20.68
N ILE A 122 32.44 16.25 20.68
CA ILE A 122 32.73 17.50 19.98
C ILE A 122 32.70 18.67 20.95
N ARG A 123 33.30 19.79 20.55
CA ARG A 123 33.12 21.06 21.26
C ARG A 123 31.71 21.58 21.00
N PRO A 124 31.04 22.20 22.00
CA PRO A 124 29.88 23.03 21.75
C PRO A 124 30.18 23.99 20.59
N PRO A 125 29.30 24.09 19.58
CA PRO A 125 29.56 24.91 18.41
C PRO A 125 29.74 26.38 18.81
N SER A 126 30.84 26.99 18.38
CA SER A 126 31.12 28.42 18.61
C SER A 126 31.77 29.06 17.38
N GLY A 127 31.57 30.38 17.21
CA GLY A 127 32.09 31.13 16.07
C GLY A 127 31.66 30.53 14.72
N LEU A 128 32.61 30.37 13.80
CA LEU A 128 32.38 29.79 12.47
C LEU A 128 31.92 28.32 12.50
N SER A 129 32.10 27.60 13.60
CA SER A 129 31.59 26.23 13.75
C SER A 129 30.08 26.20 14.03
N ALA A 130 29.48 27.30 14.51
CA ALA A 130 28.04 27.37 14.78
C ALA A 130 27.20 27.22 13.50
N THR A 131 27.70 27.64 12.35
CA THR A 131 27.00 27.46 11.06
C THR A 131 27.05 26.01 10.55
N LEU A 132 27.91 25.16 11.13
CA LEU A 132 28.02 23.74 10.77
C LEU A 132 27.14 22.84 11.62
N PHE A 133 26.63 23.32 12.76
CA PHE A 133 25.85 22.53 13.71
C PHE A 133 24.57 23.25 14.09
N ILE A 134 23.45 22.58 13.89
CA ILE A 134 22.11 23.16 14.01
C ILE A 134 21.37 22.43 15.12
N GLY A 135 20.87 23.19 16.08
CA GLY A 135 19.97 22.72 17.14
C GLY A 135 18.50 22.95 16.79
N GLY A 136 17.60 22.47 17.65
CA GLY A 136 16.17 22.70 17.49
C GLY A 136 15.79 24.19 17.53
N VAL A 137 14.72 24.54 16.83
CA VAL A 137 14.12 25.89 16.83
C VAL A 137 12.64 25.76 17.22
N ALA A 138 12.08 26.80 17.83
CA ALA A 138 10.68 26.81 18.22
C ALA A 138 9.75 26.65 17.01
N PHE A 139 8.63 25.96 17.20
CA PHE A 139 7.70 25.63 16.09
C PHE A 139 7.16 26.87 15.36
N LEU A 140 6.72 27.89 16.09
CA LEU A 140 6.19 29.12 15.48
C LEU A 140 7.27 29.88 14.70
N GLU A 141 8.49 29.95 15.22
CA GLU A 141 9.61 30.58 14.52
C GLU A 141 9.95 29.84 13.22
N ALA A 142 9.97 28.50 13.26
CA ALA A 142 10.17 27.68 12.06
C ALA A 142 9.04 27.85 11.04
N LEU A 143 7.78 27.92 11.51
CA LEU A 143 6.61 28.16 10.67
C LEU A 143 6.67 29.53 9.99
N GLU A 144 6.96 30.58 10.76
CA GLU A 144 7.11 31.94 10.25
C GLU A 144 8.27 32.03 9.26
N ALA A 145 9.43 31.48 9.59
CA ALA A 145 10.60 31.48 8.71
C ALA A 145 10.28 30.88 7.33
N ARG A 146 9.47 29.82 7.31
CA ARG A 146 9.14 29.09 6.09
C ARG A 146 8.02 29.73 5.27
N TYR A 147 6.93 30.15 5.90
CA TYR A 147 5.73 30.59 5.19
C TYR A 147 5.63 32.11 5.01
N THR A 148 6.52 32.89 5.65
CA THR A 148 6.48 34.37 5.55
C THR A 148 7.61 34.97 4.70
N HIS A 149 8.52 34.14 4.18
CA HIS A 149 9.65 34.55 3.35
C HIS A 149 9.38 34.35 1.85
N ARG A 150 9.64 35.39 1.06
CA ARG A 150 9.77 35.31 -0.40
C ARG A 150 11.26 35.32 -0.72
N THR A 151 11.74 34.39 -1.55
CA THR A 151 13.04 34.53 -2.22
C THR A 151 13.03 35.84 -3.01
N GLU A 152 14.10 36.62 -2.88
CA GLU A 152 14.29 37.90 -3.59
C GLU A 152 14.18 37.77 -5.13
N GLU A 153 14.26 36.55 -5.66
CA GLU A 153 14.11 36.22 -7.08
C GLU A 153 12.70 36.49 -7.67
N GLN A 154 11.63 36.55 -6.86
CA GLN A 154 10.28 36.83 -7.37
C GLN A 154 9.96 38.32 -7.55
N VAL A 155 10.84 39.23 -7.15
CA VAL A 155 10.66 40.68 -7.35
C VAL A 155 11.33 41.16 -8.65
N ALA A 156 12.22 40.36 -9.24
CA ALA A 156 12.95 40.72 -10.46
C ALA A 156 12.21 40.45 -11.78
N SER A 157 10.97 39.95 -11.75
CA SER A 157 10.16 39.63 -12.95
C SER A 157 8.81 40.34 -13.02
N GLY A 158 8.71 41.50 -12.36
CA GLY A 158 7.47 42.28 -12.29
C GLY A 158 7.66 43.76 -12.60
N ASP A 159 8.44 44.09 -13.64
CA ASP A 159 8.37 45.41 -14.28
C ASP A 159 7.63 45.24 -15.61
N ASP A 160 6.34 45.55 -15.60
CA ASP A 160 5.62 46.20 -16.71
C ASP A 160 4.12 46.35 -16.36
N ALA A 161 3.78 47.46 -15.69
CA ALA A 161 2.48 48.13 -15.87
C ALA A 161 2.55 49.58 -15.36
N VAL A 162 2.55 50.51 -16.31
CA VAL A 162 2.58 51.98 -16.19
C VAL A 162 1.37 52.53 -15.38
N PRO A 163 1.53 53.69 -14.69
CA PRO A 163 0.57 54.22 -13.72
C PRO A 163 -0.45 55.19 -14.32
N SER A 164 -1.63 55.30 -13.69
CA SER A 164 -2.59 56.38 -13.94
C SER A 164 -3.52 56.56 -12.73
N ARG A 165 -4.08 57.71 -12.37
CA ARG A 165 -3.78 59.14 -12.56
C ARG A 165 -4.80 59.86 -11.64
N HIS A 166 -4.31 60.52 -10.59
CA HIS A 166 -4.83 61.74 -9.93
C HIS A 166 -6.27 61.78 -9.34
N THR A 167 -6.38 62.29 -8.10
CA THR A 167 -7.00 63.62 -7.83
C THR A 167 -6.52 64.19 -6.48
N ARG A 168 -6.29 65.52 -6.45
CA ARG A 168 -5.79 66.32 -5.31
C ARG A 168 -6.92 66.83 -4.38
N LYS A 169 -6.49 67.25 -3.17
CA LYS A 169 -7.07 68.16 -2.14
C LYS A 169 -7.72 67.39 -0.97
N THR A 170 -7.33 67.54 0.29
CA THR A 170 -6.98 68.73 1.12
C THR A 170 -6.03 68.35 2.29
N VAL A 171 -5.33 69.34 2.87
CA VAL A 171 -4.36 69.24 3.99
C VAL A 171 -5.06 69.06 5.36
N ALA A 172 -5.91 68.05 5.50
CA ALA A 172 -6.52 67.73 6.78
C ALA A 172 -6.81 66.24 6.82
N ASP A 173 -5.75 65.47 7.07
CA ASP A 173 -5.74 64.21 7.79
C ASP A 173 -4.29 63.73 7.73
N ILE A 174 -3.57 63.91 8.84
CA ILE A 174 -2.32 63.18 9.05
C ILE A 174 -2.77 61.76 9.37
N ASP A 175 -3.09 61.00 8.33
CA ASP A 175 -3.07 59.55 8.44
C ASP A 175 -1.62 59.18 8.71
N ILE A 176 -1.37 58.74 9.93
CA ILE A 176 -0.18 57.95 10.23
C ILE A 176 -0.39 56.65 9.46
N GLU A 177 -0.03 56.63 8.17
CA GLU A 177 0.18 55.41 7.42
C GLU A 177 1.28 54.65 8.16
N VAL A 178 0.88 53.71 9.01
CA VAL A 178 1.77 52.69 9.54
C VAL A 178 2.06 51.79 8.34
N PRO A 179 3.25 51.88 7.71
CA PRO A 179 3.49 51.07 6.53
C PRO A 179 3.53 49.61 6.99
N ASN A 180 2.82 48.75 6.26
CA ASN A 180 2.80 47.27 6.36
C ASN A 180 1.57 46.60 7.00
N LEU A 181 0.51 47.29 7.42
CA LEU A 181 -0.67 46.60 7.96
C LEU A 181 -1.32 45.67 6.92
N ASP A 182 -1.46 46.10 5.66
CA ASP A 182 -2.03 45.27 4.58
C ASP A 182 -1.17 44.05 4.25
N LYS A 183 0.16 44.17 4.36
CA LYS A 183 1.08 43.04 4.16
C LYS A 183 0.98 42.04 5.31
N VAL A 184 0.79 42.51 6.54
CA VAL A 184 0.57 41.65 7.70
C VAL A 184 -0.79 40.95 7.60
N ILE A 185 -1.84 41.67 7.20
CA ILE A 185 -3.19 41.11 6.97
C ILE A 185 -3.15 40.05 5.86
N ASN A 186 -2.49 40.31 4.74
CA ASN A 186 -2.34 39.32 3.65
C ASN A 186 -1.53 38.08 4.08
N LYS A 187 -0.52 38.24 4.95
CA LYS A 187 0.25 37.11 5.50
C LYS A 187 -0.57 36.28 6.50
N VAL A 188 -1.29 36.94 7.40
CA VAL A 188 -2.15 36.28 8.39
C VAL A 188 -3.33 35.57 7.72
N THR A 189 -3.93 36.16 6.68
CA THR A 189 -4.98 35.51 5.88
C THR A 189 -4.44 34.29 5.12
N GLN A 190 -3.21 34.34 4.60
CA GLN A 190 -2.57 33.18 3.98
C GLN A 190 -2.38 32.02 4.98
N LEU A 191 -1.83 32.27 6.16
CA LEU A 191 -1.58 31.23 7.18
C LEU A 191 -2.88 30.62 7.73
N THR A 192 -3.90 31.44 7.97
CA THR A 192 -5.19 30.97 8.50
C THR A 192 -5.98 30.09 7.52
N SER A 193 -5.70 30.20 6.22
CA SER A 193 -6.31 29.37 5.17
C SER A 193 -5.66 27.98 5.00
N LEU A 194 -4.49 27.75 5.59
CA LEU A 194 -3.73 26.52 5.40
C LEU A 194 -4.44 25.31 6.03
N LYS A 195 -4.57 24.24 5.24
CA LYS A 195 -5.02 22.91 5.70
C LYS A 195 -3.84 21.95 5.94
N THR A 196 -2.79 22.11 5.15
CA THR A 196 -1.59 21.29 5.20
C THR A 196 -0.40 22.19 5.51
N VAL A 197 0.35 21.83 6.55
CA VAL A 197 1.60 22.49 6.92
C VAL A 197 2.70 21.45 6.94
N SER A 198 3.79 21.72 6.24
CA SER A 198 5.04 20.96 6.35
C SER A 198 6.14 21.94 6.72
N LEU A 199 7.10 21.55 7.56
CA LEU A 199 8.28 22.38 7.87
C LEU A 199 9.51 21.99 7.06
N THR A 200 9.53 20.82 6.44
CA THR A 200 10.69 20.28 5.72
C THR A 200 10.40 19.94 4.27
N GLY A 201 9.20 19.47 3.90
CA GLY A 201 8.82 19.08 2.52
C GLY A 201 8.57 20.25 1.55
N PRO A 202 8.14 20.03 0.30
CA PRO A 202 7.51 21.09 -0.50
C PRO A 202 6.18 21.55 0.14
N PRO A 203 5.75 22.82 -0.02
CA PRO A 203 4.49 23.31 0.55
C PRO A 203 3.23 22.62 0.00
N GLU A 204 3.36 21.80 -1.05
CA GLU A 204 2.28 21.06 -1.69
C GLU A 204 2.66 19.58 -1.83
N HIS A 205 1.92 18.69 -1.19
CA HIS A 205 2.11 17.25 -1.29
C HIS A 205 1.38 16.74 -2.55
N LYS A 206 2.13 16.27 -3.57
CA LYS A 206 1.55 15.53 -4.71
C LYS A 206 1.54 14.03 -4.39
N GLY A 207 0.42 13.56 -3.82
CA GLY A 207 0.04 12.14 -3.72
C GLY A 207 0.80 11.27 -2.70
N PRO A 208 0.25 10.09 -2.35
CA PRO A 208 0.82 9.16 -1.37
C PRO A 208 2.07 8.44 -1.86
N GLU A 209 2.28 8.28 -3.17
CA GLU A 209 3.36 7.45 -3.72
C GLU A 209 4.76 8.08 -3.59
N ASN A 210 4.84 9.39 -3.37
CA ASN A 210 6.10 10.14 -3.13
C ASN A 210 6.27 10.62 -1.68
N ALA A 211 5.39 10.20 -0.76
CA ALA A 211 5.36 10.68 0.63
C ALA A 211 6.55 10.25 1.49
N HIS A 212 7.25 9.18 1.09
CA HIS A 212 8.38 8.61 1.84
C HIS A 212 9.75 9.00 1.28
N ALA A 213 9.80 9.95 0.32
CA ALA A 213 11.04 10.40 -0.27
C ALA A 213 11.82 11.27 0.73
N VAL A 214 12.98 10.78 1.17
CA VAL A 214 13.97 11.61 1.86
C VAL A 214 14.30 12.77 0.94
N LEU A 215 14.09 14.01 1.40
CA LEU A 215 14.41 15.20 0.61
C LEU A 215 15.86 15.14 0.12
N PRO A 216 16.14 15.60 -1.12
CA PRO A 216 17.50 15.72 -1.62
C PRO A 216 18.38 16.47 -0.63
N VAL A 217 19.64 16.05 -0.51
CA VAL A 217 20.58 16.62 0.46
C VAL A 217 20.65 18.14 0.36
N SER A 218 20.65 18.69 -0.86
CA SER A 218 20.65 20.14 -1.11
C SER A 218 19.43 20.85 -0.53
N SER A 219 18.22 20.29 -0.70
CA SER A 219 16.98 20.87 -0.17
C SER A 219 16.95 20.83 1.36
N ARG A 220 17.46 19.74 1.97
CA ARG A 220 17.59 19.67 3.44
C ARG A 220 18.58 20.68 3.97
N ILE A 221 19.72 20.83 3.29
CA ILE A 221 20.73 21.84 3.65
C ILE A 221 20.10 23.24 3.56
N GLU A 222 19.31 23.51 2.53
CA GLU A 222 18.66 24.82 2.37
C GLU A 222 17.64 25.08 3.47
N ALA A 223 16.73 24.13 3.74
CA ALA A 223 15.76 24.25 4.84
C ALA A 223 16.46 24.48 6.20
N LEU A 224 17.55 23.77 6.44
CA LEU A 224 18.39 23.93 7.63
C LEU A 224 19.14 25.27 7.67
N LYS A 225 19.63 25.78 6.53
CA LYS A 225 20.27 27.10 6.41
C LYS A 225 19.30 28.25 6.62
N THR A 226 18.07 28.15 6.12
CA THR A 226 17.02 29.15 6.41
C THR A 226 16.76 29.26 7.90
N LEU A 227 16.87 28.14 8.62
CA LEU A 227 16.84 28.09 10.09
C LEU A 227 18.07 28.79 10.70
N ILE A 228 19.29 28.49 10.22
CA ILE A 228 20.56 29.09 10.70
C ILE A 228 20.58 30.62 10.55
N GLY A 229 20.14 31.14 9.40
CA GLY A 229 20.25 32.57 9.05
C GLY A 229 19.46 33.52 9.97
N ARG A 230 18.56 32.98 10.81
CA ARG A 230 17.73 33.75 11.75
C ARG A 230 18.04 33.50 13.22
N VAL A 231 18.93 32.57 13.56
CA VAL A 231 19.50 32.44 14.91
C VAL A 231 20.53 33.55 15.13
N GLY A 232 20.07 34.79 15.11
CA GLY A 232 20.72 35.89 15.80
C GLY A 232 20.37 35.75 17.28
N THR A 233 21.39 35.63 18.11
CA THR A 233 21.34 35.58 19.58
C THR A 233 20.18 36.40 20.17
N GLY A 234 19.14 35.71 20.59
CA GLY A 234 18.02 36.25 21.34
C GLY A 234 17.11 35.10 21.78
N PRO A 235 16.54 35.14 23.00
CA PRO A 235 15.59 34.12 23.40
C PRO A 235 14.47 34.10 22.39
N SER A 236 14.19 32.93 21.79
CA SER A 236 12.86 32.65 21.30
C SER A 236 11.96 32.78 22.52
N LEU A 237 11.36 33.97 22.67
CA LEU A 237 10.28 34.23 23.59
C LEU A 237 9.35 33.01 23.53
N SER A 238 9.08 32.47 24.70
CA SER A 238 7.96 31.58 24.97
C SER A 238 6.66 32.28 24.59
N LEU A 239 6.43 32.49 23.29
CA LEU A 239 5.23 33.11 22.75
C LEU A 239 4.19 32.00 22.60
N ASN A 240 3.55 31.78 23.75
CA ASN A 240 2.20 31.27 23.97
C ASN A 240 1.73 30.17 23.02
N ALA A 241 1.61 28.96 23.57
CA ALA A 241 0.89 27.86 22.94
C ALA A 241 -0.52 28.27 22.42
N ARG A 242 -1.14 29.32 23.00
CA ARG A 242 -2.38 29.96 22.53
C ARG A 242 -2.30 30.61 21.14
N LEU A 243 -1.12 30.96 20.63
CA LEU A 243 -0.95 31.58 19.30
C LEU A 243 -1.03 30.55 18.17
N ILE A 244 -0.63 29.30 18.39
CA ILE A 244 -0.62 28.26 17.34
C ILE A 244 -2.00 28.08 16.71
N GLY A 245 -3.02 27.89 17.55
CA GLY A 245 -4.41 27.72 17.09
C GLY A 245 -4.98 28.99 16.44
N GLY A 246 -4.45 30.17 16.75
CA GLY A 246 -4.82 31.42 16.09
C GLY A 246 -4.12 31.63 14.74
N THR A 247 -2.87 31.18 14.62
CA THR A 247 -2.05 31.35 13.41
C THR A 247 -2.43 30.34 12.32
N ILE A 248 -2.69 29.09 12.69
CA ILE A 248 -3.01 27.98 11.77
C ILE A 248 -4.24 27.15 12.22
N PRO A 249 -5.43 27.78 12.37
CA PRO A 249 -6.63 27.14 12.94
C PRO A 249 -7.15 25.95 12.12
N ASN A 250 -7.01 25.99 10.79
CA ASN A 250 -7.66 25.05 9.87
C ASN A 250 -6.79 23.86 9.47
N VAL A 251 -5.62 23.70 10.09
CA VAL A 251 -4.68 22.64 9.74
C VAL A 251 -5.23 21.28 10.16
N ASN A 252 -5.32 20.38 9.18
CA ASN A 252 -5.70 18.99 9.37
C ASN A 252 -4.56 18.00 9.09
N HIS A 253 -3.49 18.46 8.44
CA HIS A 253 -2.27 17.69 8.17
C HIS A 253 -1.04 18.50 8.59
N LEU A 254 -0.27 17.96 9.53
CA LEU A 254 0.97 18.55 10.02
C LEU A 254 2.15 17.61 9.77
N ASP A 255 3.13 18.07 9.01
CA ASP A 255 4.35 17.34 8.71
C ASP A 255 5.56 18.02 9.37
N LEU A 256 6.09 17.33 10.39
CA LEU A 256 7.30 17.68 11.13
C LEU A 256 8.42 16.66 10.86
N SER A 257 8.35 15.93 9.74
CA SER A 257 9.38 14.96 9.36
C SER A 257 10.74 15.65 9.21
N GLN A 258 11.84 14.95 9.49
CA GLN A 258 13.21 15.48 9.42
C GLN A 258 13.43 16.79 10.20
N SER A 259 12.61 17.01 11.23
CA SER A 259 12.75 18.13 12.15
C SER A 259 13.55 17.67 13.37
N LEU A 260 14.22 18.59 14.06
CA LEU A 260 15.00 18.25 15.26
C LEU A 260 14.11 18.04 16.50
N VAL A 261 12.86 17.58 16.30
CA VAL A 261 11.93 17.27 17.37
C VAL A 261 12.37 15.96 18.04
N SER A 262 12.46 15.99 19.37
CA SER A 262 12.97 14.88 20.17
C SER A 262 12.06 14.46 21.34
N SER A 263 10.88 15.09 21.48
CA SER A 263 10.02 14.89 22.64
C SER A 263 8.53 14.81 22.27
N TRP A 264 7.87 13.79 22.81
CA TRP A 264 6.43 13.61 22.68
C TRP A 264 5.62 14.70 23.38
N THR A 265 6.12 15.26 24.49
CA THR A 265 5.43 16.34 25.21
C THR A 265 5.43 17.64 24.41
N SER A 266 6.54 17.95 23.73
CA SER A 266 6.60 19.07 22.78
C SER A 266 5.59 18.89 21.65
N ILE A 267 5.50 17.68 21.07
CA ILE A 267 4.53 17.38 20.01
C ILE A 267 3.09 17.51 20.53
N ALA A 268 2.78 16.96 21.70
CA ALA A 268 1.48 17.08 22.34
C ALA A 268 1.11 18.55 22.61
N SER A 269 2.09 19.39 22.98
CA SER A 269 1.87 20.82 23.21
C SER A 269 1.47 21.58 21.94
N ILE A 270 2.04 21.21 20.79
CA ILE A 270 1.70 21.79 19.48
C ILE A 270 0.31 21.30 19.04
N THR A 271 0.14 19.98 19.00
CA THR A 271 -1.06 19.33 18.45
C THR A 271 -2.34 19.62 19.25
N ARG A 272 -2.24 19.86 20.56
CA ARG A 272 -3.36 20.30 21.41
C ARG A 272 -4.10 21.54 20.87
N HIS A 273 -3.41 22.43 20.17
CA HIS A 273 -3.99 23.68 19.68
C HIS A 273 -4.55 23.57 18.25
N LEU A 274 -4.43 22.40 17.62
CA LEU A 274 -4.87 22.15 16.25
C LEU A 274 -6.12 21.27 16.27
N ALA A 275 -7.28 21.90 16.46
CA ALA A 275 -8.56 21.20 16.68
C ALA A 275 -9.01 20.30 15.51
N HIS A 276 -8.53 20.59 14.29
CA HIS A 276 -8.86 19.84 13.07
C HIS A 276 -7.78 18.84 12.65
N LEU A 277 -6.69 18.69 13.42
CA LEU A 277 -5.57 17.81 13.08
C LEU A 277 -6.02 16.35 13.02
N ARG A 278 -5.75 15.69 11.89
CA ARG A 278 -6.01 14.27 11.65
C ARG A 278 -4.75 13.51 11.31
N THR A 279 -3.86 14.10 10.53
CA THR A 279 -2.63 13.47 10.06
C THR A 279 -1.42 14.17 10.65
N LEU A 280 -0.53 13.40 11.26
CA LEU A 280 0.74 13.88 11.80
C LEU A 280 1.90 13.04 11.22
N ARG A 281 2.85 13.70 10.56
CA ARG A 281 4.09 13.05 10.08
C ARG A 281 5.29 13.46 10.92
N LEU A 282 6.05 12.47 11.38
CA LEU A 282 7.22 12.62 12.24
C LEU A 282 8.41 11.82 11.70
N ASP A 283 8.43 11.56 10.39
CA ASP A 283 9.39 10.66 9.77
C ASP A 283 10.82 11.14 9.99
N PHE A 284 11.77 10.21 10.14
CA PHE A 284 13.20 10.49 10.32
C PHE A 284 13.55 11.36 11.54
N ASN A 285 12.64 11.48 12.51
CA ASN A 285 12.94 12.02 13.83
C ASN A 285 13.25 10.89 14.81
N ARG A 286 14.17 11.11 15.76
CA ARG A 286 14.54 10.09 16.76
C ARG A 286 13.83 10.39 18.07
N LEU A 287 12.63 9.85 18.22
CA LEU A 287 11.80 10.01 19.41
C LEU A 287 12.06 8.86 20.40
N PRO A 288 12.38 9.14 21.67
CA PRO A 288 12.45 8.12 22.70
C PRO A 288 11.07 7.55 23.01
N ALA A 289 11.00 6.39 23.64
CA ALA A 289 9.72 5.87 24.11
C ALA A 289 9.11 6.83 25.14
N PRO A 290 7.79 7.06 25.11
CA PRO A 290 7.10 7.74 26.20
C PRO A 290 7.47 7.12 27.55
N GLY A 291 8.04 7.92 28.45
CA GLY A 291 8.39 7.51 29.81
C GLY A 291 9.66 6.71 29.96
N SER A 292 10.46 6.56 28.91
CA SER A 292 11.81 5.99 29.06
C SER A 292 12.75 6.98 29.77
N GLU A 293 13.90 6.50 30.26
CA GLU A 293 14.93 7.38 30.83
C GLU A 293 15.45 8.41 29.81
N GLU A 294 15.39 8.07 28.53
CA GLU A 294 15.82 8.91 27.41
C GLU A 294 14.77 9.97 27.03
N ASP A 295 13.53 9.85 27.49
CA ASP A 295 12.46 10.80 27.21
C ASP A 295 12.61 12.08 28.05
N PRO A 296 12.86 13.25 27.42
CA PRO A 296 12.92 14.52 28.13
C PRO A 296 11.62 14.86 28.86
N GLY A 297 10.50 14.27 28.44
CA GLY A 297 9.16 14.48 28.99
C GLY A 297 8.66 13.35 29.89
N ARG A 298 9.54 12.44 30.35
CA ARG A 298 9.14 11.21 31.07
C ARG A 298 8.22 11.43 32.26
N ASP A 299 8.39 12.54 32.99
CA ASP A 299 7.59 12.86 34.18
C ASP A 299 6.18 13.36 33.82
N MET A 300 5.92 13.64 32.54
CA MET A 300 4.66 14.17 32.01
C MET A 300 3.93 13.17 31.11
N VAL A 301 4.32 11.90 31.09
CA VAL A 301 3.76 10.89 30.15
C VAL A 301 2.27 10.68 30.37
N ASP A 302 1.80 10.71 31.61
CA ASP A 302 0.37 10.62 31.91
C ASP A 302 -0.43 11.78 31.28
N THR A 303 0.21 12.94 31.07
CA THR A 303 -0.42 14.08 30.39
C THR A 303 -0.56 13.85 28.88
N LEU A 304 0.27 12.99 28.28
CA LEU A 304 0.13 12.61 26.87
C LEU A 304 -1.18 11.87 26.62
N ALA A 305 -1.59 11.00 27.56
CA ALA A 305 -2.87 10.29 27.49
C ALA A 305 -4.06 11.25 27.51
N HIS A 306 -3.93 12.42 28.13
CA HIS A 306 -5.00 13.42 28.22
C HIS A 306 -4.88 14.52 27.16
N SER A 307 -3.92 14.43 26.24
CA SER A 307 -3.74 15.41 25.18
C SER A 307 -4.88 15.34 24.16
N GLU A 308 -5.70 16.38 24.09
CA GLU A 308 -6.80 16.45 23.12
C GLU A 308 -6.35 16.25 21.66
N GLY A 309 -5.13 16.67 21.31
CA GLY A 309 -4.58 16.49 19.97
C GLY A 309 -4.34 15.01 19.63
N PHE A 310 -3.79 14.24 20.58
CA PHE A 310 -3.50 12.82 20.40
C PHE A 310 -4.78 11.97 20.44
N GLN A 311 -5.76 12.38 21.23
CA GLN A 311 -7.08 11.74 21.31
C GLN A 311 -7.87 11.81 20.00
N ARG A 312 -7.60 12.81 19.14
CA ARG A 312 -8.29 13.01 17.86
C ARG A 312 -7.53 12.50 16.65
N LEU A 313 -6.23 12.23 16.80
CA LEU A 313 -5.35 11.87 15.70
C LEU A 313 -5.81 10.57 15.02
N LYS A 314 -5.83 10.58 13.69
CA LYS A 314 -6.30 9.47 12.85
C LYS A 314 -5.17 8.78 12.11
N GLU A 315 -4.16 9.54 11.69
CA GLU A 315 -3.07 9.04 10.89
C GLU A 315 -1.74 9.50 11.49
N LEU A 316 -0.83 8.56 11.74
CA LEU A 316 0.49 8.84 12.28
C LEU A 316 1.56 8.16 11.44
N SER A 317 2.52 8.96 10.98
CA SER A 317 3.68 8.49 10.24
C SER A 317 4.94 8.61 11.08
N LEU A 318 5.63 7.48 11.28
CA LEU A 318 6.87 7.32 12.05
C LEU A 318 7.92 6.56 11.23
N ASN A 319 7.99 6.82 9.93
CA ASN A 319 8.88 6.13 9.02
C ASN A 319 10.34 6.54 9.27
N GLY A 320 11.28 5.59 9.24
CA GLY A 320 12.70 5.89 9.40
C GLY A 320 13.09 6.51 10.74
N THR A 321 12.24 6.42 11.77
CA THR A 321 12.46 6.92 13.13
C THR A 321 13.27 5.95 13.99
N ARG A 322 13.42 4.70 13.51
CA ARG A 322 14.05 3.54 14.18
C ARG A 322 13.34 3.15 15.48
N ILE A 323 12.06 3.48 15.60
CA ILE A 323 11.22 3.04 16.73
C ILE A 323 11.14 1.51 16.73
N ASP A 324 11.20 0.89 17.91
CA ASP A 324 10.98 -0.56 18.06
C ASP A 324 9.52 -0.87 18.44
N TRP A 325 9.11 -2.14 18.36
CA TRP A 325 7.72 -2.52 18.64
C TRP A 325 7.29 -2.29 20.11
N PRO A 326 8.07 -2.62 21.14
CA PRO A 326 7.76 -2.25 22.52
C PRO A 326 7.52 -0.74 22.74
N HIS A 327 8.24 0.12 22.01
CA HIS A 327 8.00 1.56 22.02
C HIS A 327 6.65 1.91 21.38
N VAL A 328 6.29 1.26 20.27
CA VAL A 328 4.98 1.39 19.61
C VAL A 328 3.84 0.96 20.56
N CYS A 329 3.99 -0.16 21.27
CA CYS A 329 3.00 -0.63 22.25
C CYS A 329 2.78 0.37 23.40
N ARG A 330 3.83 1.06 23.86
CA ARG A 330 3.72 2.14 24.85
C ARG A 330 2.97 3.34 24.29
N LEU A 331 3.25 3.73 23.06
CA LEU A 331 2.58 4.83 22.37
C LEU A 331 1.09 4.57 22.17
N ALA A 332 0.70 3.31 21.95
CA ALA A 332 -0.68 2.92 21.67
C ALA A 332 -1.71 3.40 22.70
N ARG A 333 -1.32 3.48 23.99
CA ARG A 333 -2.18 3.96 25.07
C ARG A 333 -2.56 5.43 24.95
N HIS A 334 -1.78 6.21 24.20
CA HIS A 334 -1.98 7.64 24.05
C HIS A 334 -2.72 8.01 22.76
N LEU A 335 -2.97 7.06 21.86
CA LEU A 335 -3.55 7.28 20.52
C LEU A 335 -4.77 6.38 20.26
N PRO A 336 -5.87 6.52 21.03
CA PRO A 336 -6.99 5.59 20.98
C PRO A 336 -7.81 5.66 19.68
N SER A 337 -7.83 6.82 19.01
CA SER A 337 -8.60 7.06 17.78
C SER A 337 -7.83 6.78 16.49
N LEU A 338 -6.58 6.31 16.58
CA LEU A 338 -5.69 6.13 15.44
C LEU A 338 -6.19 5.04 14.51
N GLU A 339 -6.29 5.34 13.22
CA GLU A 339 -6.78 4.46 12.15
C GLU A 339 -5.65 3.98 11.24
N VAL A 340 -4.64 4.83 10.98
CA VAL A 340 -3.50 4.51 10.11
C VAL A 340 -2.18 4.76 10.85
N LEU A 341 -1.30 3.77 10.82
CA LEU A 341 0.05 3.85 11.39
C LEU A 341 1.10 3.41 10.37
N GLU A 342 2.01 4.32 10.02
CA GLU A 342 3.13 4.03 9.12
C GLU A 342 4.45 3.87 9.90
N LEU A 343 5.09 2.71 9.75
CA LEU A 343 6.34 2.32 10.41
C LEU A 343 7.39 1.80 9.41
N ASN A 344 7.39 2.31 8.19
CA ASN A 344 8.30 1.90 7.13
C ASN A 344 9.77 2.27 7.47
N ARG A 345 10.75 1.44 7.06
CA ARG A 345 12.21 1.72 7.22
C ARG A 345 12.67 1.92 8.67
N ASN A 346 12.07 1.23 9.63
CA ASN A 346 12.47 1.32 11.05
C ASN A 346 13.51 0.27 11.49
N CYS A 347 13.91 -0.65 10.58
CA CYS A 347 14.78 -1.79 10.89
C CYS A 347 14.18 -2.72 11.96
N LEU A 348 12.85 -2.89 11.97
CA LEU A 348 12.19 -3.82 12.88
C LEU A 348 12.51 -5.26 12.48
N ALA A 349 13.24 -6.00 13.32
CA ALA A 349 13.50 -7.42 13.10
C ALA A 349 12.44 -8.32 13.79
N GLY A 350 11.91 -7.87 14.93
CA GLY A 350 10.85 -8.53 15.68
C GLY A 350 9.77 -7.54 16.10
N ILE A 351 8.54 -8.02 16.17
CA ILE A 351 7.37 -7.24 16.59
C ILE A 351 6.65 -7.89 17.78
N GLU A 352 7.42 -8.55 18.63
CA GLU A 352 6.92 -9.11 19.87
C GLU A 352 6.76 -8.02 20.93
N SER A 353 5.67 -8.11 21.69
CA SER A 353 5.52 -7.33 22.91
C SER A 353 6.49 -7.87 23.97
N THR A 354 7.33 -7.02 24.58
CA THR A 354 8.31 -7.42 25.62
C THR A 354 7.69 -8.06 26.86
N VAL A 355 6.36 -8.13 26.95
CA VAL A 355 5.65 -8.77 28.06
C VAL A 355 5.49 -10.25 27.73
N ALA A 356 6.57 -11.01 27.93
CA ALA A 356 6.56 -12.48 27.94
C ALA A 356 5.84 -13.02 29.20
N THR A 357 4.57 -12.66 29.39
CA THR A 357 3.70 -13.28 30.39
C THR A 357 2.74 -14.24 29.68
N GLN A 358 2.50 -15.41 30.25
CA GLN A 358 1.56 -16.44 29.75
C GLN A 358 0.08 -15.99 29.73
N ALA A 359 -0.20 -14.70 29.87
CA ALA A 359 -1.53 -14.10 29.83
C ALA A 359 -1.67 -13.25 28.56
N PRO A 360 -2.85 -13.24 27.91
CA PRO A 360 -3.09 -12.39 26.75
C PRO A 360 -2.91 -10.92 27.16
N SER A 361 -2.02 -10.23 26.46
CA SER A 361 -1.83 -8.79 26.55
C SER A 361 -3.14 -8.08 26.19
N PRO A 362 -3.46 -6.93 26.83
CA PRO A 362 -4.64 -6.17 26.48
C PRO A 362 -4.51 -5.63 25.03
N PRO A 363 -5.63 -5.48 24.30
CA PRO A 363 -5.59 -4.95 22.95
C PRO A 363 -4.96 -3.55 22.94
N ILE A 364 -4.11 -3.31 21.95
CA ILE A 364 -3.48 -2.02 21.69
C ILE A 364 -4.11 -1.41 20.44
N PHE A 365 -4.15 -0.07 20.36
CA PHE A 365 -4.79 0.67 19.28
C PHE A 365 -6.22 0.19 18.92
N GLY A 366 -7.20 0.55 19.73
CA GLY A 366 -8.60 0.08 19.57
C GLY A 366 -9.32 0.49 18.29
N SER A 367 -8.72 1.29 17.40
CA SER A 367 -9.33 1.74 16.13
C SER A 367 -8.41 1.59 14.92
N LEU A 368 -7.25 0.95 15.05
CA LEU A 368 -6.27 0.87 13.98
C LEU A 368 -6.77 -0.07 12.88
N GLN A 369 -6.85 0.45 11.66
CA GLN A 369 -7.34 -0.25 10.47
C GLN A 369 -6.22 -0.55 9.49
N GLU A 370 -5.21 0.31 9.40
CA GLU A 370 -4.09 0.17 8.47
C GLU A 370 -2.75 0.27 9.18
N LEU A 371 -1.89 -0.72 8.95
CA LEU A 371 -0.55 -0.80 9.50
C LEU A 371 0.47 -1.03 8.39
N ASP A 372 1.41 -0.10 8.24
CA ASP A 372 2.52 -0.24 7.31
C ASP A 372 3.82 -0.59 8.04
N LEU A 373 4.27 -1.83 7.84
CA LEU A 373 5.53 -2.39 8.33
C LEU A 373 6.51 -2.69 7.18
N SER A 374 6.31 -2.09 6.01
CA SER A 374 7.15 -2.36 4.84
C SER A 374 8.59 -1.86 5.01
N ASN A 375 9.52 -2.47 4.26
CA ASN A 375 10.95 -2.11 4.28
C ASN A 375 11.57 -2.19 5.68
N ASN A 376 11.20 -3.24 6.44
CA ASN A 376 11.81 -3.58 7.72
C ASN A 376 12.62 -4.89 7.58
N GLU A 377 12.97 -5.51 8.71
CA GLU A 377 13.81 -6.71 8.78
C GLU A 377 13.04 -7.91 9.34
N ILE A 378 11.71 -7.88 9.26
CA ILE A 378 10.83 -8.89 9.87
C ILE A 378 10.99 -10.22 9.12
N ALA A 379 11.41 -11.26 9.83
CA ALA A 379 11.61 -12.61 9.27
C ALA A 379 10.65 -13.66 9.86
N ASP A 380 10.16 -13.43 11.07
CA ASP A 380 9.31 -14.38 11.79
C ASP A 380 7.82 -14.03 11.65
N TRP A 381 7.05 -14.95 11.06
CA TRP A 381 5.61 -14.83 10.93
C TRP A 381 4.88 -15.00 12.27
N GLN A 382 5.41 -15.79 13.21
CA GLN A 382 4.72 -16.01 14.49
C GLN A 382 4.67 -14.71 15.30
N SER A 383 5.79 -13.98 15.35
CA SER A 383 5.84 -12.62 15.91
C SER A 383 4.77 -11.71 15.31
N VAL A 384 4.58 -11.77 13.98
CA VAL A 384 3.54 -11.01 13.27
C VAL A 384 2.16 -11.45 13.74
N ALA A 385 1.86 -12.75 13.71
CA ALA A 385 0.57 -13.27 14.12
C ALA A 385 0.21 -12.84 15.55
N MET A 386 1.15 -12.94 16.49
CA MET A 386 0.95 -12.53 17.88
C MET A 386 0.67 -11.03 18.01
N ALA A 387 1.43 -10.18 17.31
CA ALA A 387 1.19 -8.73 17.31
C ALA A 387 -0.18 -8.36 16.75
N LEU A 388 -0.62 -9.05 15.69
CA LEU A 388 -1.92 -8.82 15.07
C LEU A 388 -3.10 -9.24 15.96
N CYS A 389 -2.90 -10.20 16.87
CA CYS A 389 -3.92 -10.56 17.86
C CYS A 389 -4.25 -9.40 18.81
N GLU A 390 -3.30 -8.50 19.06
CA GLU A 390 -3.49 -7.33 19.90
C GLU A 390 -4.19 -6.17 19.16
N LEU A 391 -4.39 -6.28 17.84
CA LEU A 391 -4.94 -5.23 16.96
C LEU A 391 -6.32 -5.63 16.40
N PRO A 392 -7.41 -5.44 17.17
CA PRO A 392 -8.71 -6.06 16.89
C PRO A 392 -9.40 -5.54 15.62
N GLU A 393 -9.13 -4.30 15.21
CA GLU A 393 -9.79 -3.64 14.08
C GLU A 393 -8.95 -3.61 12.80
N LEU A 394 -7.78 -4.25 12.78
CA LEU A 394 -6.86 -4.16 11.65
C LEU A 394 -7.43 -4.83 10.40
N ALA A 395 -7.55 -4.05 9.32
CA ALA A 395 -8.14 -4.47 8.05
C ALA A 395 -7.08 -4.58 6.93
N LYS A 396 -6.02 -3.76 6.98
CA LYS A 396 -4.95 -3.74 5.98
C LYS A 396 -3.57 -3.79 6.63
N LEU A 397 -2.73 -4.69 6.13
CA LEU A 397 -1.36 -4.87 6.59
C LEU A 397 -0.39 -4.80 5.42
N ASN A 398 0.60 -3.93 5.51
CA ASN A 398 1.69 -3.86 4.54
C ASN A 398 2.98 -4.42 5.13
N LEU A 399 3.43 -5.57 4.62
CA LEU A 399 4.67 -6.25 4.99
C LEU A 399 5.66 -6.30 3.82
N ALA A 400 5.50 -5.45 2.80
CA ALA A 400 6.36 -5.48 1.63
C ALA A 400 7.85 -5.27 1.99
N ASN A 401 8.76 -5.88 1.23
CA ASN A 401 10.21 -5.75 1.38
C ASN A 401 10.71 -6.07 2.81
N ASN A 402 10.21 -7.15 3.39
CA ASN A 402 10.72 -7.72 4.63
C ASN A 402 11.55 -8.99 4.34
N LYS A 403 11.78 -9.83 5.35
CA LYS A 403 12.59 -11.04 5.28
C LYS A 403 11.78 -12.32 5.52
N LEU A 404 10.46 -12.27 5.30
CA LEU A 404 9.58 -13.42 5.46
C LEU A 404 9.90 -14.48 4.40
N ALA A 405 10.32 -15.65 4.83
CA ALA A 405 10.62 -16.78 3.93
C ALA A 405 9.50 -17.83 3.90
N VAL A 406 8.77 -18.00 5.01
CA VAL A 406 7.75 -19.03 5.18
C VAL A 406 6.59 -18.49 6.01
N ILE A 407 5.37 -18.91 5.70
CA ILE A 407 4.19 -18.70 6.53
C ILE A 407 3.72 -20.07 7.05
N PRO A 408 3.90 -20.39 8.34
CA PRO A 408 3.40 -21.64 8.91
C PRO A 408 1.88 -21.61 9.05
N ALA A 409 1.24 -22.79 9.05
CA ALA A 409 -0.19 -22.90 9.33
C ALA A 409 -0.49 -22.50 10.79
N PRO A 410 -1.64 -21.87 11.07
CA PRO A 410 -2.04 -21.53 12.44
C PRO A 410 -2.23 -22.78 13.29
N ASP A 411 -1.91 -22.70 14.58
CA ASP A 411 -2.22 -23.77 15.53
C ASP A 411 -3.75 -23.90 15.66
N CYS A 412 -4.29 -25.03 15.21
CA CYS A 412 -5.72 -25.28 15.17
C CYS A 412 -6.38 -25.28 16.56
N THR A 413 -5.58 -25.44 17.62
CA THR A 413 -6.04 -25.40 19.01
C THR A 413 -6.27 -23.98 19.52
N ARG A 414 -5.72 -22.95 18.85
CA ARG A 414 -5.76 -21.55 19.26
C ARG A 414 -6.49 -20.68 18.24
N ARG A 415 -7.81 -20.80 18.19
CA ARG A 415 -8.66 -19.99 17.28
C ARG A 415 -8.50 -18.48 17.47
N GLU A 416 -8.12 -18.06 18.66
CA GLU A 416 -7.88 -16.64 18.99
C GLU A 416 -6.68 -16.05 18.25
N GLU A 417 -5.79 -16.89 17.70
CA GLU A 417 -4.61 -16.44 16.94
C GLU A 417 -4.96 -16.01 15.50
N ARG A 418 -6.21 -16.22 15.05
CA ARG A 418 -6.63 -15.89 13.68
C ARG A 418 -7.02 -14.43 13.52
N PHE A 419 -6.88 -13.92 12.30
CA PHE A 419 -7.10 -12.51 12.02
C PHE A 419 -8.59 -12.19 11.95
N ARG A 420 -9.09 -11.39 12.88
CA ARG A 420 -10.53 -11.09 13.01
C ARG A 420 -11.08 -10.28 11.84
N ARG A 421 -10.36 -9.24 11.42
CA ARG A 421 -10.84 -8.27 10.42
C ARG A 421 -9.91 -8.06 9.22
N LEU A 422 -8.73 -8.68 9.24
CA LEU A 422 -7.74 -8.48 8.20
C LEU A 422 -8.30 -8.99 6.87
N ALA A 423 -8.27 -8.14 5.85
CA ALA A 423 -8.79 -8.46 4.53
C ALA A 423 -7.76 -8.19 3.42
N SER A 424 -6.81 -7.29 3.69
CA SER A 424 -5.76 -6.88 2.75
C SER A 424 -4.38 -7.12 3.32
N ILE A 425 -3.53 -7.82 2.57
CA ILE A 425 -2.12 -8.02 2.92
C ILE A 425 -1.20 -7.76 1.73
N ASN A 426 -0.10 -7.07 1.98
CA ASN A 426 0.97 -6.89 1.01
C ASN A 426 2.23 -7.63 1.48
N LEU A 427 2.61 -8.65 0.73
CA LEU A 427 3.79 -9.48 0.96
C LEU A 427 4.88 -9.26 -0.11
N SER A 428 4.70 -8.30 -1.03
CA SER A 428 5.60 -8.08 -2.15
C SER A 428 7.05 -7.91 -1.73
N GLY A 429 8.00 -8.42 -2.52
CA GLY A 429 9.43 -8.28 -2.23
C GLY A 429 9.96 -9.07 -1.03
N ASN A 430 9.17 -10.00 -0.46
CA ASN A 430 9.65 -10.95 0.54
C ASN A 430 10.28 -12.20 -0.12
N PRO A 431 11.29 -12.82 0.52
CA PRO A 431 11.89 -14.08 0.06
C PRO A 431 10.87 -15.20 -0.19
N LEU A 432 9.77 -15.24 0.57
CA LEU A 432 8.61 -16.13 0.38
C LEU A 432 8.08 -16.15 -1.06
N LEU A 433 8.19 -15.04 -1.78
CA LEU A 433 7.67 -14.87 -3.13
C LEU A 433 8.77 -14.99 -4.19
N ASN A 434 10.01 -15.22 -3.80
CA ASN A 434 11.09 -15.41 -4.75
C ASN A 434 10.96 -16.80 -5.40
N LEU A 435 10.66 -16.80 -6.69
CA LEU A 435 10.48 -18.01 -7.50
C LEU A 435 11.82 -18.61 -7.97
N ARG A 436 12.93 -17.93 -7.72
CA ARG A 436 14.28 -18.33 -8.15
C ARG A 436 15.13 -18.68 -6.93
N GLY A 437 15.02 -19.94 -6.53
CA GLY A 437 16.04 -20.59 -5.72
C GLY A 437 17.35 -20.78 -6.49
N PRO A 438 18.48 -20.91 -5.79
CA PRO A 438 19.68 -21.47 -6.39
C PRO A 438 19.38 -22.93 -6.77
N ASP A 439 19.24 -23.15 -8.08
CA ASP A 439 18.92 -24.42 -8.75
C ASP A 439 17.43 -24.80 -8.76
N ASP A 440 16.93 -25.11 -9.97
CA ASP A 440 15.62 -25.65 -10.37
C ASP A 440 15.18 -26.92 -9.60
N LEU A 441 15.10 -26.85 -8.28
CA LEU A 441 14.59 -27.91 -7.42
C LEU A 441 13.13 -27.60 -7.12
N LEU A 442 12.25 -28.44 -7.66
CA LEU A 442 10.79 -28.51 -7.44
C LEU A 442 10.33 -28.40 -5.96
N ILE A 443 11.26 -28.47 -4.99
CA ILE A 443 11.04 -28.40 -3.55
C ILE A 443 10.74 -26.98 -3.08
N GLU A 444 11.33 -25.94 -3.68
CA GLU A 444 11.11 -24.55 -3.21
C GLU A 444 9.71 -24.02 -3.55
N LEU A 445 9.11 -24.48 -4.67
CA LEU A 445 7.73 -24.15 -5.03
C LEU A 445 6.71 -24.71 -4.02
N ASP A 446 6.98 -25.88 -3.43
CA ASP A 446 6.09 -26.47 -2.41
C ASP A 446 5.99 -25.58 -1.16
N VAL A 447 7.07 -24.92 -0.76
CA VAL A 447 7.10 -24.03 0.42
C VAL A 447 6.27 -22.77 0.18
N VAL A 448 6.38 -22.17 -1.01
CA VAL A 448 5.58 -21.00 -1.40
C VAL A 448 4.10 -21.33 -1.33
N TRP A 449 3.66 -22.41 -1.99
CA TRP A 449 2.23 -22.74 -2.05
C TRP A 449 1.68 -23.21 -0.72
N THR A 450 2.47 -23.96 0.07
CA THR A 450 2.10 -24.30 1.45
C THR A 450 1.90 -23.06 2.30
N SER A 451 2.77 -22.06 2.15
CA SER A 451 2.68 -20.77 2.85
C SER A 451 1.45 -19.95 2.40
N ILE A 452 1.10 -19.98 1.11
CA ILE A 452 -0.12 -19.32 0.60
C ILE A 452 -1.39 -19.97 1.17
N TYR A 453 -1.43 -21.30 1.29
CA TYR A 453 -2.55 -21.97 1.95
C TYR A 453 -2.61 -21.68 3.44
N ALA A 454 -1.46 -21.72 4.12
CA ALA A 454 -1.37 -21.33 5.51
C ALA A 454 -1.86 -19.89 5.72
N LEU A 455 -1.48 -18.96 4.84
CA LEU A 455 -1.96 -17.58 4.85
C LEU A 455 -3.50 -17.52 4.78
N ASP A 456 -4.13 -18.23 3.85
CA ASP A 456 -5.60 -18.25 3.76
C ASP A 456 -6.24 -18.77 5.06
N LEU A 457 -5.65 -19.80 5.68
CA LEU A 457 -6.11 -20.33 6.97
C LEU A 457 -6.06 -19.27 8.09
N TRP A 458 -5.05 -18.40 8.12
CA TRP A 458 -4.97 -17.32 9.12
C TRP A 458 -6.13 -16.32 9.01
N PHE A 459 -6.74 -16.18 7.84
CA PHE A 459 -7.88 -15.27 7.58
C PHE A 459 -9.24 -15.92 7.86
N THR A 460 -9.33 -17.26 7.79
CA THR A 460 -10.59 -17.99 8.04
C THR A 460 -10.75 -18.37 9.51
N HIS A 461 -11.92 -18.18 10.12
CA HIS A 461 -12.20 -18.58 11.52
C HIS A 461 -12.69 -20.03 11.66
N GLY A 462 -12.62 -20.80 10.57
CA GLY A 462 -12.99 -22.22 10.54
C GLY A 462 -14.45 -22.47 10.19
N GLU A 463 -15.22 -21.43 9.83
CA GLU A 463 -16.54 -21.59 9.23
C GLU A 463 -16.42 -21.73 7.70
N ARG A 464 -17.33 -22.51 7.08
CA ARG A 464 -17.27 -22.81 5.64
C ARG A 464 -17.41 -21.58 4.74
N ASP A 465 -17.98 -20.49 5.25
CA ASP A 465 -18.27 -19.25 4.51
C ASP A 465 -17.43 -18.06 4.99
N ASP A 466 -16.42 -18.29 5.83
CA ASP A 466 -15.54 -17.22 6.28
C ASP A 466 -14.74 -16.65 5.11
N PRO A 467 -14.78 -15.33 4.88
CA PRO A 467 -14.02 -14.73 3.82
C PRO A 467 -12.52 -14.79 4.16
N GLY A 468 -11.78 -15.63 3.42
CA GLY A 468 -10.31 -15.64 3.41
C GLY A 468 -9.69 -14.36 2.85
N VAL A 469 -8.45 -14.44 2.35
CA VAL A 469 -7.73 -13.25 1.85
C VAL A 469 -8.47 -12.61 0.67
N ARG A 470 -8.84 -11.32 0.79
CA ARG A 470 -9.56 -10.57 -0.26
C ARG A 470 -8.66 -9.73 -1.15
N VAL A 471 -7.66 -9.08 -0.57
CA VAL A 471 -6.72 -8.25 -1.32
C VAL A 471 -5.31 -8.72 -1.02
N LEU A 472 -4.60 -9.14 -2.07
CA LEU A 472 -3.21 -9.59 -1.98
C LEU A 472 -2.35 -8.75 -2.91
N LYS A 473 -1.30 -8.16 -2.37
CA LYS A 473 -0.16 -7.69 -3.16
C LYS A 473 1.00 -8.63 -2.90
N ALA A 474 1.50 -9.28 -3.94
CA ALA A 474 2.52 -10.30 -3.80
C ALA A 474 3.48 -10.28 -5.00
N SER A 475 3.87 -9.10 -5.47
CA SER A 475 4.89 -9.03 -6.51
C SER A 475 6.23 -9.60 -6.00
N PRO A 476 6.87 -10.53 -6.73
CA PRO A 476 8.20 -11.03 -6.34
C PRO A 476 9.21 -9.87 -6.31
N ALA A 477 10.29 -10.04 -5.53
CA ALA A 477 11.40 -9.10 -5.57
C ALA A 477 12.05 -9.18 -6.96
N GLN A 478 11.98 -8.10 -7.74
CA GLN A 478 12.60 -7.99 -9.05
C GLN A 478 13.87 -7.16 -8.95
N SER A 479 14.92 -7.57 -9.66
CA SER A 479 16.07 -6.69 -9.91
C SER A 479 15.64 -5.52 -10.82
N ASN A 480 16.42 -4.43 -10.85
CA ASN A 480 16.13 -3.28 -11.70
C ASN A 480 16.04 -3.67 -13.19
N GLU A 481 16.89 -4.58 -13.65
CA GLU A 481 16.87 -5.08 -15.03
C GLU A 481 15.59 -5.89 -15.34
N GLU A 482 15.11 -6.70 -14.39
CA GLU A 482 13.86 -7.45 -14.53
C GLU A 482 12.63 -6.55 -14.52
N ALA A 483 12.66 -5.47 -13.73
CA ALA A 483 11.60 -4.47 -13.71
C ALA A 483 11.52 -3.69 -15.03
N GLU A 484 12.66 -3.36 -15.64
CA GLU A 484 12.73 -2.76 -16.98
C GLU A 484 12.23 -3.72 -18.07
N LEU A 485 12.62 -5.00 -18.02
CA LEU A 485 12.14 -6.04 -18.94
C LEU A 485 10.64 -6.34 -18.80
N ALA A 486 10.07 -6.17 -17.60
CA ALA A 486 8.64 -6.33 -17.34
C ALA A 486 7.80 -5.13 -17.82
N GLN A 487 8.42 -3.96 -18.05
CA GLN A 487 7.78 -2.74 -18.55
C GLN A 487 7.84 -2.60 -20.08
N SER A 488 8.41 -3.58 -20.79
CA SER A 488 8.45 -3.61 -22.26
C SER A 488 7.03 -3.67 -22.85
N ASP A 489 6.60 -2.58 -23.49
CA ASP A 489 5.26 -2.32 -24.04
C ASP A 489 4.89 -3.07 -25.34
N ASN A 490 5.56 -4.18 -25.70
CA ASN A 490 5.21 -4.90 -26.93
C ASN A 490 3.99 -5.83 -26.71
N PRO A 491 2.78 -5.50 -27.20
CA PRO A 491 1.55 -6.21 -26.80
C PRO A 491 1.40 -7.59 -27.44
N GLU A 492 2.22 -7.93 -28.45
CA GLU A 492 2.10 -9.19 -29.20
C GLU A 492 2.97 -10.33 -28.64
N GLN A 493 3.95 -10.05 -27.78
CA GLN A 493 4.81 -11.08 -27.16
C GLN A 493 5.24 -10.69 -25.74
N LEU A 494 4.72 -11.41 -24.74
CA LEU A 494 5.18 -11.31 -23.35
C LEU A 494 6.60 -11.86 -23.22
N SER A 495 7.47 -11.14 -22.52
CA SER A 495 8.81 -11.64 -22.15
C SER A 495 8.69 -12.91 -21.29
N PRO A 496 9.73 -13.78 -21.26
CA PRO A 496 9.70 -14.98 -20.42
C PRO A 496 9.36 -14.70 -18.95
N ILE A 497 9.85 -13.58 -18.41
CA ILE A 497 9.57 -13.11 -17.05
C ILE A 497 8.09 -12.74 -16.90
N GLN A 498 7.53 -11.98 -17.86
CA GLN A 498 6.10 -11.63 -17.84
C GLN A 498 5.21 -12.87 -17.93
N GLN A 499 5.58 -13.87 -18.73
CA GLN A 499 4.85 -15.14 -18.81
C GLN A 499 4.90 -15.92 -17.49
N GLU A 500 6.05 -15.94 -16.81
CA GLU A 500 6.18 -16.54 -15.47
C GLU A 500 5.28 -15.84 -14.44
N LEU A 501 5.31 -14.50 -14.40
CA LEU A 501 4.48 -13.69 -13.50
C LEU A 501 2.99 -13.90 -13.77
N GLN A 502 2.61 -14.01 -15.05
CA GLN A 502 1.22 -14.30 -15.43
C GLN A 502 0.79 -15.69 -14.94
N LYS A 503 1.59 -16.73 -15.19
CA LYS A 503 1.31 -18.09 -14.67
C LYS A 503 1.21 -18.10 -13.15
N TRP A 504 2.10 -17.38 -12.48
CA TRP A 504 2.12 -17.28 -11.04
C TRP A 504 0.87 -16.57 -10.49
N SER A 505 0.45 -15.48 -11.14
CA SER A 505 -0.79 -14.76 -10.82
C SER A 505 -2.02 -15.65 -11.00
N MET A 506 -2.10 -16.42 -12.10
CA MET A 506 -3.19 -17.37 -12.32
C MET A 506 -3.23 -18.46 -11.24
N ASN A 507 -2.08 -18.97 -10.83
CA ASN A 507 -2.02 -19.94 -9.72
C ASN A 507 -2.52 -19.34 -8.40
N LEU A 508 -2.17 -18.10 -8.06
CA LEU A 508 -2.70 -17.45 -6.85
C LEU A 508 -4.22 -17.28 -6.91
N ILE A 509 -4.76 -16.83 -8.04
CA ILE A 509 -6.20 -16.66 -8.24
C ILE A 509 -6.92 -18.01 -8.07
N ALA A 510 -6.38 -19.07 -8.69
CA ALA A 510 -6.95 -20.42 -8.59
C ALA A 510 -6.86 -20.98 -7.17
N ARG A 511 -5.81 -20.66 -6.40
CA ARG A 511 -5.54 -21.20 -5.06
C ARG A 511 -6.20 -20.41 -3.93
N LEU A 512 -6.48 -19.12 -4.09
CA LEU A 512 -7.15 -18.28 -3.08
C LEU A 512 -8.63 -18.00 -3.45
N PRO A 513 -9.62 -18.61 -2.77
CA PRO A 513 -11.01 -18.60 -3.22
C PRO A 513 -11.68 -17.25 -3.10
N HIS A 514 -11.31 -16.48 -2.07
CA HIS A 514 -11.94 -15.20 -1.73
C HIS A 514 -11.18 -13.98 -2.29
N LEU A 515 -10.12 -14.21 -3.06
CA LEU A 515 -9.27 -13.15 -3.59
C LEU A 515 -10.03 -12.27 -4.60
N MET A 516 -10.28 -11.01 -4.26
CA MET A 516 -10.96 -10.06 -5.12
C MET A 516 -9.99 -9.20 -5.92
N THR A 517 -8.86 -8.84 -5.32
CA THR A 517 -7.86 -7.95 -5.94
C THR A 517 -6.46 -8.55 -5.78
N LEU A 518 -5.73 -8.68 -6.89
CA LEU A 518 -4.33 -9.11 -6.92
C LEU A 518 -3.45 -8.01 -7.49
N ASN A 519 -2.41 -7.60 -6.77
CA ASN A 519 -1.45 -6.57 -7.19
C ASN A 519 -2.10 -5.25 -7.62
N GLY A 520 -3.25 -4.90 -7.02
CA GLY A 520 -4.02 -3.69 -7.34
C GLY A 520 -4.98 -3.82 -8.52
N THR A 521 -5.09 -5.00 -9.12
CA THR A 521 -6.04 -5.30 -10.20
C THR A 521 -7.18 -6.19 -9.72
N ASP A 522 -8.42 -5.83 -10.06
CA ASP A 522 -9.59 -6.61 -9.69
C ASP A 522 -9.72 -7.87 -10.55
N ILE A 523 -10.04 -8.99 -9.90
CA ILE A 523 -10.19 -10.29 -10.53
C ILE A 523 -11.63 -10.45 -10.99
N SER A 524 -11.82 -10.47 -12.30
CA SER A 524 -13.13 -10.74 -12.88
C SER A 524 -13.55 -12.21 -12.67
N PRO A 525 -14.86 -12.52 -12.63
CA PRO A 525 -15.34 -13.91 -12.58
C PRO A 525 -14.84 -14.77 -13.74
N ARG A 526 -14.60 -14.17 -14.91
CA ARG A 526 -14.02 -14.86 -16.07
C ARG A 526 -12.56 -15.23 -15.82
N GLN A 527 -11.73 -14.28 -15.40
CA GLN A 527 -10.32 -14.56 -15.08
C GLN A 527 -10.18 -15.62 -14.00
N ARG A 528 -11.03 -15.60 -12.97
CA ARG A 528 -11.07 -16.65 -11.96
C ARG A 528 -11.37 -18.02 -12.55
N ARG A 529 -12.40 -18.13 -13.40
CA ARG A 529 -12.72 -19.40 -14.07
C ARG A 529 -11.57 -19.89 -14.93
N ASP A 530 -10.99 -19.02 -15.75
CA ASP A 530 -9.87 -19.36 -16.63
C ASP A 530 -8.65 -19.83 -15.82
N ALA A 531 -8.38 -19.20 -14.67
CA ALA A 531 -7.31 -19.57 -13.76
C ALA A 531 -7.53 -20.94 -13.10
N GLU A 532 -8.75 -21.17 -12.60
CA GLU A 532 -9.15 -22.44 -11.99
C GLU A 532 -9.09 -23.59 -12.99
N ASP A 533 -9.58 -23.40 -14.22
CA ASP A 533 -9.59 -24.42 -15.27
C ASP A 533 -8.14 -24.75 -15.72
N GLN A 534 -7.29 -23.73 -15.89
CA GLN A 534 -5.87 -23.92 -16.22
C GLN A 534 -5.12 -24.66 -15.11
N TRP A 535 -5.39 -24.32 -13.85
CA TRP A 535 -4.77 -24.95 -12.68
C TRP A 535 -5.19 -26.43 -12.56
N LEU A 536 -6.49 -26.73 -12.67
CA LEU A 536 -7.02 -28.10 -12.67
C LEU A 536 -6.38 -28.95 -13.77
N SER A 537 -6.39 -28.46 -15.02
CA SER A 537 -5.78 -29.16 -16.15
C SER A 537 -4.29 -29.42 -15.96
N THR A 538 -3.57 -28.47 -15.34
CA THR A 538 -2.14 -28.63 -15.03
C THR A 538 -1.91 -29.73 -14.00
N LEU A 539 -2.73 -29.80 -12.95
CA LEU A 539 -2.65 -30.83 -11.92
C LEU A 539 -3.04 -32.21 -12.45
N GLU A 540 -4.09 -32.30 -13.26
CA GLU A 540 -4.53 -33.55 -13.89
C GLU A 540 -3.45 -34.14 -14.80
N ARG A 541 -2.86 -33.32 -15.67
CA ARG A 541 -1.73 -33.76 -16.52
C ARG A 541 -0.53 -34.21 -15.70
N ARG A 542 -0.25 -33.56 -14.56
CA ARG A 542 0.82 -33.99 -13.64
C ARG A 542 0.49 -35.34 -13.02
N LEU A 543 -0.75 -35.54 -12.59
CA LEU A 543 -1.21 -36.80 -12.01
C LEU A 543 -1.11 -37.95 -13.02
N GLU A 544 -1.62 -37.77 -14.24
CA GLU A 544 -1.49 -38.75 -15.34
C GLU A 544 -0.03 -39.07 -15.67
N SER A 545 0.84 -38.05 -15.67
CA SER A 545 2.27 -38.24 -15.92
C SER A 545 2.97 -39.02 -14.80
N ALA A 546 2.58 -38.77 -13.54
CA ALA A 546 3.12 -39.47 -12.39
C ALA A 546 2.64 -40.92 -12.39
N GLU A 547 1.37 -41.16 -12.69
CA GLU A 547 0.78 -42.49 -12.79
C GLU A 547 1.50 -43.35 -13.84
N ARG A 548 1.76 -42.81 -15.04
CA ARG A 548 2.53 -43.51 -16.10
C ARG A 548 3.92 -43.97 -15.67
N ASN A 549 4.50 -43.34 -14.64
CA ASN A 549 5.84 -43.64 -14.15
C ASN A 549 5.86 -44.63 -12.98
N VAL A 550 4.70 -45.00 -12.41
CA VAL A 550 4.58 -45.91 -11.28
C VAL A 550 4.41 -47.35 -11.76
N LYS A 551 5.17 -48.29 -11.16
CA LYS A 551 5.20 -49.71 -11.54
C LYS A 551 4.12 -50.59 -10.86
N THR A 552 3.25 -50.01 -10.03
CA THR A 552 2.20 -50.73 -9.26
C THR A 552 0.90 -50.86 -10.06
N PRO A 553 -0.06 -51.73 -9.65
CA PRO A 553 -1.36 -51.86 -10.30
C PRO A 553 -2.08 -50.51 -10.45
N HIS A 554 -2.72 -50.30 -11.61
CA HIS A 554 -3.28 -49.02 -12.09
C HIS A 554 -4.13 -48.29 -11.02
N GLY A 555 -4.99 -49.01 -10.29
CA GLY A 555 -5.86 -48.41 -9.27
C GLY A 555 -5.17 -48.01 -7.95
N GLU A 556 -4.23 -48.80 -7.45
CA GLU A 556 -3.57 -48.51 -6.15
C GLU A 556 -2.57 -47.35 -6.25
N ALA A 557 -1.87 -47.24 -7.39
CA ALA A 557 -0.94 -46.14 -7.67
C ALA A 557 -1.66 -44.79 -7.66
N LEU A 558 -2.80 -44.73 -8.35
CA LEU A 558 -3.55 -43.49 -8.53
C LEU A 558 -4.23 -43.04 -7.24
N ASP A 559 -4.73 -43.96 -6.43
CA ASP A 559 -5.31 -43.65 -5.12
C ASP A 559 -4.28 -42.99 -4.18
N ILE A 560 -3.05 -43.51 -4.16
CA ILE A 560 -1.96 -42.94 -3.35
C ILE A 560 -1.57 -41.55 -3.87
N LEU A 561 -1.41 -41.41 -5.19
CA LEU A 561 -1.07 -40.12 -5.82
C LEU A 561 -2.18 -39.08 -5.62
N THR A 562 -3.45 -39.49 -5.71
CA THR A 562 -4.62 -38.64 -5.48
C THR A 562 -4.68 -38.17 -4.04
N ARG A 563 -4.50 -39.06 -3.05
CA ARG A 563 -4.44 -38.65 -1.63
C ARG A 563 -3.27 -37.72 -1.36
N SER A 564 -2.12 -37.97 -1.98
CA SER A 564 -0.94 -37.08 -1.86
C SER A 564 -1.22 -35.70 -2.44
N LEU A 565 -1.89 -35.64 -3.60
CA LEU A 565 -2.32 -34.40 -4.23
C LEU A 565 -3.34 -33.65 -3.35
N GLU A 566 -4.36 -34.33 -2.82
CA GLU A 566 -5.36 -33.73 -1.94
C GLU A 566 -4.73 -33.09 -0.69
N ASN A 567 -3.70 -33.73 -0.13
CA ASN A 567 -2.97 -33.19 1.02
C ASN A 567 -2.16 -31.93 0.67
N ARG A 568 -1.61 -31.84 -0.54
CA ARG A 568 -0.82 -30.68 -1.02
C ARG A 568 -1.68 -29.58 -1.60
N GLU A 569 -2.85 -29.93 -2.14
CA GLU A 569 -3.75 -29.08 -2.91
C GLU A 569 -5.18 -29.16 -2.34
N PRO A 570 -5.44 -28.61 -1.14
CA PRO A 570 -6.72 -28.84 -0.43
C PRO A 570 -7.96 -28.38 -1.20
N ARG A 571 -7.81 -27.41 -2.11
CA ARG A 571 -8.91 -26.88 -2.94
C ARG A 571 -9.21 -27.70 -4.18
N TRP A 572 -8.34 -28.64 -4.55
CA TRP A 572 -8.49 -29.38 -5.80
C TRP A 572 -9.79 -30.21 -5.83
N ARG A 573 -10.05 -31.01 -4.78
CA ARG A 573 -11.25 -31.85 -4.70
C ARG A 573 -12.55 -31.04 -4.61
N PRO A 574 -12.70 -30.03 -3.71
CA PRO A 574 -13.89 -29.19 -3.67
C PRO A 574 -14.17 -28.47 -4.99
N LEU A 575 -13.11 -27.98 -5.67
CA LEU A 575 -13.26 -27.27 -6.93
C LEU A 575 -13.76 -28.19 -8.05
N ARG A 576 -13.22 -29.42 -8.16
CA ARG A 576 -13.72 -30.42 -9.10
C ARG A 576 -15.18 -30.76 -8.87
N ALA A 577 -15.56 -30.98 -7.61
CA ALA A 577 -16.95 -31.26 -7.24
C ALA A 577 -17.87 -30.09 -7.64
N ALA A 578 -17.45 -28.84 -7.40
CA ALA A 578 -18.22 -27.65 -7.80
C ALA A 578 -18.36 -27.50 -9.33
N ARG A 579 -17.42 -28.08 -10.11
CA ARG A 579 -17.49 -28.12 -11.59
C ARG A 579 -18.22 -29.35 -12.14
N GLY A 580 -18.74 -30.22 -11.27
CA GLY A 580 -19.41 -31.46 -11.68
C GLY A 580 -18.48 -32.46 -12.37
N LEU A 581 -17.17 -32.35 -12.15
CA LEU A 581 -16.19 -33.27 -12.73
C LEU A 581 -16.27 -34.62 -12.00
N PRO A 582 -16.27 -35.77 -12.73
CA PRO A 582 -16.29 -37.10 -12.12
C PRO A 582 -15.16 -37.29 -11.13
N THR A 583 -15.36 -38.13 -10.12
CA THR A 583 -14.26 -38.61 -9.28
C THR A 583 -13.26 -39.37 -10.15
N LEU A 584 -11.94 -39.24 -9.91
CA LEU A 584 -10.92 -39.94 -10.73
C LEU A 584 -11.15 -41.44 -10.81
N VAL A 585 -11.67 -42.03 -9.73
CA VAL A 585 -12.09 -43.44 -9.66
C VAL A 585 -13.20 -43.76 -10.67
N ASP A 586 -14.19 -42.88 -10.81
CA ASP A 586 -15.31 -43.05 -11.76
C ASP A 586 -14.85 -42.85 -13.22
N ALA A 587 -13.93 -41.90 -13.44
CA ALA A 587 -13.33 -41.67 -14.75
C ALA A 587 -12.50 -42.89 -15.23
N LEU A 588 -11.80 -43.57 -14.31
CA LEU A 588 -11.08 -44.80 -14.60
C LEU A 588 -12.01 -45.99 -14.87
N GLN A 589 -13.07 -46.17 -14.07
CA GLN A 589 -14.06 -47.23 -14.29
C GLN A 589 -14.79 -47.05 -15.63
N ALA A 590 -14.98 -45.81 -16.08
CA ALA A 590 -15.47 -45.51 -17.41
C ALA A 590 -14.45 -45.82 -18.53
N SER A 591 -13.15 -45.76 -18.23
CA SER A 591 -12.06 -46.08 -19.18
C SER A 591 -11.77 -47.58 -19.32
N GLU A 592 -12.19 -48.42 -18.36
CA GLU A 592 -12.08 -49.89 -18.41
C GLU A 592 -13.15 -50.57 -19.28
N GLN A 593 -14.18 -49.82 -19.72
CA GLN A 593 -15.04 -50.29 -20.81
C GLN A 593 -14.22 -50.28 -22.11
N PRO A 594 -14.17 -51.37 -22.89
CA PRO A 594 -13.45 -51.37 -24.16
C PRO A 594 -14.19 -50.45 -25.13
N ILE A 595 -13.86 -49.17 -25.13
CA ILE A 595 -14.26 -48.26 -26.18
C ILE A 595 -13.58 -48.78 -27.43
N ALA A 596 -14.39 -49.35 -28.35
CA ALA A 596 -13.94 -49.67 -29.68
C ALA A 596 -13.51 -48.36 -30.36
N ASN A 597 -12.25 -47.96 -30.17
CA ASN A 597 -11.56 -46.82 -30.76
C ASN A 597 -11.32 -47.06 -32.26
N THR A 598 -12.38 -47.39 -32.97
CA THR A 598 -12.44 -47.33 -34.42
C THR A 598 -12.82 -45.90 -34.78
N ILE A 599 -12.07 -45.28 -35.70
CA ILE A 599 -12.32 -43.92 -36.22
C ILE A 599 -13.79 -43.69 -36.60
N LYS A 600 -14.51 -44.76 -36.99
CA LYS A 600 -15.96 -44.72 -37.29
C LYS A 600 -16.87 -44.37 -36.11
N ALA A 601 -16.50 -44.69 -34.87
CA ALA A 601 -17.30 -44.44 -33.68
C ALA A 601 -17.28 -42.96 -33.24
N ASN A 602 -16.24 -42.21 -33.62
CA ASN A 602 -16.05 -40.81 -33.23
C ASN A 602 -16.41 -39.81 -34.35
N LEU A 603 -17.06 -40.28 -35.42
CA LEU A 603 -17.56 -39.41 -36.49
C LEU A 603 -18.90 -38.78 -36.08
N ILE A 604 -19.02 -37.48 -36.27
CA ILE A 604 -20.29 -36.77 -36.18
C ILE A 604 -20.90 -36.62 -37.57
N ASN A 605 -22.23 -36.67 -37.67
CA ASN A 605 -22.95 -36.44 -38.92
C ASN A 605 -23.47 -35.00 -38.94
N LEU A 606 -23.12 -34.27 -39.99
CA LEU A 606 -23.57 -32.91 -40.24
C LEU A 606 -24.46 -32.86 -41.48
N THR A 607 -25.43 -31.96 -41.46
CA THR A 607 -26.22 -31.59 -42.64
C THR A 607 -25.59 -30.37 -43.30
N LEU A 608 -25.31 -30.43 -44.59
CA LEU A 608 -24.77 -29.31 -45.35
C LEU A 608 -25.88 -28.66 -46.17
N ARG A 609 -25.98 -27.33 -46.13
CA ARG A 609 -26.96 -26.57 -46.92
C ARG A 609 -26.31 -25.49 -47.76
N ILE A 610 -26.90 -25.23 -48.92
CA ILE A 610 -26.61 -24.04 -49.72
C ILE A 610 -27.85 -23.16 -49.75
N SER A 611 -27.68 -21.88 -49.44
CA SER A 611 -28.75 -20.87 -49.42
C SER A 611 -28.27 -19.58 -50.07
N SER A 612 -29.20 -18.77 -50.58
CA SER A 612 -28.94 -17.39 -50.99
C SER A 612 -29.09 -16.38 -49.85
N VAL A 613 -29.68 -16.80 -48.73
CA VAL A 613 -29.95 -15.97 -47.55
C VAL A 613 -29.30 -16.60 -46.32
N ALA A 614 -28.72 -15.75 -45.45
CA ALA A 614 -28.15 -16.20 -44.17
C ALA A 614 -29.22 -16.84 -43.28
N PRO A 615 -28.92 -17.94 -42.56
CA PRO A 615 -29.88 -18.55 -41.65
C PRO A 615 -30.26 -17.58 -40.52
N SER A 616 -31.56 -17.46 -40.24
CA SER A 616 -32.10 -16.70 -39.11
C SER A 616 -33.00 -17.61 -38.27
N ALA A 617 -33.08 -17.39 -36.96
CA ALA A 617 -34.03 -18.10 -36.09
C ALA A 617 -35.39 -17.36 -36.08
N PRO A 618 -36.53 -18.03 -36.32
CA PRO A 618 -36.70 -19.45 -36.65
C PRO A 618 -36.26 -19.78 -38.09
N LEU A 619 -35.68 -20.97 -38.30
CA LEU A 619 -35.18 -21.42 -39.61
C LEU A 619 -36.34 -21.51 -40.62
N VAL A 620 -36.40 -20.55 -41.56
CA VAL A 620 -37.34 -20.59 -42.69
C VAL A 620 -36.63 -21.31 -43.84
N THR A 621 -37.06 -22.53 -44.17
CA THR A 621 -36.51 -23.26 -45.32
C THR A 621 -37.15 -22.75 -46.61
N SER A 622 -36.33 -22.27 -47.54
CA SER A 622 -36.78 -21.85 -48.88
C SER A 622 -36.80 -23.03 -49.85
N PRO A 623 -37.69 -23.04 -50.87
CA PRO A 623 -37.80 -24.14 -51.84
C PRO A 623 -36.58 -24.28 -52.78
N SER A 624 -35.61 -23.36 -52.72
CA SER A 624 -34.38 -23.32 -53.53
C SER A 624 -33.14 -23.93 -52.84
N GLU A 625 -33.27 -24.45 -51.61
CA GLU A 625 -32.16 -25.01 -50.84
C GLU A 625 -31.70 -26.41 -51.31
N ARG A 626 -30.41 -26.55 -51.62
CA ARG A 626 -29.77 -27.86 -51.77
C ARG A 626 -29.24 -28.34 -50.42
N THR A 627 -29.61 -29.57 -50.04
CA THR A 627 -29.24 -30.17 -48.76
C THR A 627 -28.50 -31.50 -48.96
N VAL A 628 -27.44 -31.73 -48.20
CA VAL A 628 -26.71 -33.02 -48.11
C VAL A 628 -26.69 -33.47 -46.65
N THR A 629 -27.36 -34.58 -46.34
CA THR A 629 -27.61 -35.03 -44.95
C THR A 629 -26.62 -36.09 -44.42
N ALA A 630 -25.62 -36.47 -45.22
CA ALA A 630 -24.71 -37.58 -44.91
C ALA A 630 -23.22 -37.17 -44.90
N PHE A 631 -22.89 -36.04 -44.27
CA PHE A 631 -21.49 -35.58 -44.16
C PHE A 631 -20.89 -35.95 -42.80
N SER A 632 -20.06 -36.99 -42.78
CA SER A 632 -19.39 -37.46 -41.56
C SER A 632 -17.99 -36.85 -41.40
N VAL A 633 -17.71 -36.28 -40.23
CA VAL A 633 -16.47 -35.56 -39.90
C VAL A 633 -16.04 -35.83 -38.46
N LEU A 634 -14.76 -35.67 -38.15
CA LEU A 634 -14.26 -35.74 -36.77
C LEU A 634 -14.36 -34.36 -36.12
N PRO A 635 -14.85 -34.23 -34.86
CA PRO A 635 -14.91 -32.96 -34.13
C PRO A 635 -13.56 -32.23 -34.02
N SER A 636 -12.45 -32.97 -33.99
CA SER A 636 -11.10 -32.42 -33.90
C SER A 636 -10.54 -31.84 -35.21
N GLN A 637 -11.29 -31.91 -36.33
CA GLN A 637 -10.82 -31.34 -37.59
C GLN A 637 -11.03 -29.82 -37.61
N THR A 638 -10.04 -29.08 -38.08
CA THR A 638 -10.13 -27.61 -38.26
C THR A 638 -11.02 -27.24 -39.45
N LEU A 639 -11.63 -26.05 -39.40
CA LEU A 639 -12.46 -25.54 -40.51
C LEU A 639 -11.69 -25.51 -41.84
N LYS A 640 -10.40 -25.16 -41.82
CA LYS A 640 -9.51 -25.21 -42.99
C LYS A 640 -9.45 -26.59 -43.65
N ALA A 641 -9.48 -27.67 -42.86
CA ALA A 641 -9.47 -29.04 -43.36
C ALA A 641 -10.86 -29.51 -43.85
N VAL A 642 -11.93 -28.95 -43.28
CA VAL A 642 -13.32 -29.37 -43.53
C VAL A 642 -13.93 -28.68 -44.74
N ARG A 643 -13.70 -27.37 -44.94
CA ARG A 643 -14.27 -26.57 -46.03
C ARG A 643 -14.09 -27.17 -47.44
N PRO A 644 -12.91 -27.68 -47.85
CA PRO A 644 -12.75 -28.31 -49.17
C PRO A 644 -13.61 -29.57 -49.36
N ARG A 645 -13.81 -30.34 -48.28
CA ARG A 645 -14.64 -31.55 -48.28
C ARG A 645 -16.12 -31.20 -48.35
N VAL A 646 -16.54 -30.13 -47.66
CA VAL A 646 -17.90 -29.59 -47.75
C VAL A 646 -18.21 -29.11 -49.17
N LEU A 647 -17.32 -28.32 -49.79
CA LEU A 647 -17.49 -27.85 -51.17
C LEU A 647 -17.59 -29.03 -52.16
N LYS A 648 -16.77 -30.07 -51.97
CA LYS A 648 -16.83 -31.29 -52.79
C LYS A 648 -18.14 -32.06 -52.60
N ALA A 649 -18.62 -32.18 -51.36
CA ALA A 649 -19.90 -32.84 -51.05
C ALA A 649 -21.09 -32.08 -51.66
N LEU A 650 -21.03 -30.75 -51.64
CA LEU A 650 -22.00 -29.84 -52.24
C LEU A 650 -21.85 -29.68 -53.77
N LYS A 651 -20.87 -30.35 -54.39
CA LYS A 651 -20.54 -30.28 -55.83
C LYS A 651 -20.20 -28.87 -56.34
N ILE A 652 -19.67 -28.01 -55.48
CA ILE A 652 -19.29 -26.64 -55.83
C ILE A 652 -17.84 -26.63 -56.34
N LYS A 653 -17.66 -26.18 -57.58
CA LYS A 653 -16.31 -26.04 -58.18
C LYS A 653 -15.58 -24.85 -57.55
N PRO A 654 -14.26 -24.92 -57.28
CA PRO A 654 -13.49 -23.78 -56.76
C PRO A 654 -13.59 -22.51 -57.62
N SER A 655 -13.78 -22.66 -58.94
CA SER A 655 -13.99 -21.55 -59.88
C SER A 655 -15.29 -20.76 -59.63
N VAL A 656 -16.32 -21.39 -59.06
CA VAL A 656 -17.59 -20.76 -58.65
C VAL A 656 -17.35 -19.89 -57.42
N LEU A 657 -16.63 -20.42 -56.42
CA LEU A 657 -16.29 -19.69 -55.20
C LEU A 657 -15.37 -18.50 -55.48
N ASN A 658 -14.37 -18.67 -56.35
CA ASN A 658 -13.46 -17.58 -56.71
C ASN A 658 -14.15 -16.47 -57.50
N ARG A 659 -15.16 -16.81 -58.32
CA ARG A 659 -15.99 -15.83 -59.03
C ARG A 659 -16.87 -15.04 -58.07
N ALA A 660 -17.49 -15.72 -57.10
CA ALA A 660 -18.27 -15.07 -56.04
C ALA A 660 -17.40 -14.17 -55.14
N LYS A 661 -16.14 -14.54 -54.87
CA LYS A 661 -15.18 -13.71 -54.12
C LYS A 661 -14.64 -12.51 -54.92
N ALA A 662 -14.71 -12.54 -56.26
CA ALA A 662 -14.19 -11.50 -57.14
C ALA A 662 -15.20 -10.38 -57.42
N ASN A 663 -16.50 -10.65 -57.31
CA ASN A 663 -17.57 -9.64 -57.36
C ASN A 663 -17.62 -8.91 -56.01
N ARG A 664 -16.76 -7.90 -55.81
CA ARG A 664 -16.77 -7.05 -54.61
C ARG A 664 -17.73 -5.89 -54.81
N ASP A 665 -18.89 -5.93 -54.15
CA ASP A 665 -19.69 -4.73 -53.91
C ASP A 665 -19.07 -3.96 -52.71
N PRO A 666 -19.00 -2.62 -52.70
CA PRO A 666 -18.38 -1.84 -51.62
C PRO A 666 -19.07 -1.98 -50.25
N ASP A 667 -20.35 -2.35 -50.24
CA ASP A 667 -21.19 -2.40 -49.03
C ASP A 667 -21.23 -3.80 -48.35
N GLY A 668 -20.48 -4.79 -48.85
CA GLY A 668 -20.36 -6.12 -48.23
C GLY A 668 -21.58 -7.04 -48.38
N GLU A 669 -22.67 -6.58 -49.01
CA GLU A 669 -23.79 -7.42 -49.47
C GLU A 669 -23.38 -8.16 -50.75
N GLY A 670 -23.01 -9.44 -50.61
CA GLY A 670 -22.55 -10.26 -51.73
C GLY A 670 -21.35 -11.17 -51.41
N GLN A 671 -20.88 -11.21 -50.16
CA GLN A 671 -19.77 -12.08 -49.78
C GLN A 671 -20.23 -13.51 -49.51
N VAL A 672 -19.42 -14.49 -49.92
CA VAL A 672 -19.62 -15.90 -49.53
C VAL A 672 -19.36 -16.06 -48.04
N ARG A 673 -20.38 -16.46 -47.29
CA ARG A 673 -20.33 -16.66 -45.84
C ARG A 673 -20.66 -18.09 -45.45
N TRP A 674 -20.08 -18.52 -44.34
CA TRP A 674 -20.25 -19.85 -43.78
C TRP A 674 -20.92 -19.71 -42.41
N TYR A 675 -22.01 -20.44 -42.18
CA TYR A 675 -22.72 -20.40 -40.91
C TYR A 675 -22.80 -21.79 -40.30
N GLY A 676 -22.65 -21.86 -38.98
CA GLY A 676 -22.94 -23.02 -38.16
C GLY A 676 -24.33 -22.88 -37.56
N VAL A 677 -25.10 -23.97 -37.58
CA VAL A 677 -26.43 -24.04 -36.99
C VAL A 677 -26.49 -25.23 -36.05
N ILE A 678 -26.66 -24.97 -34.77
CA ILE A 678 -26.73 -25.99 -33.73
C ILE A 678 -28.17 -26.09 -33.23
N ARG A 679 -28.78 -27.28 -33.34
CA ARG A 679 -30.19 -27.51 -32.98
C ARG A 679 -30.32 -28.05 -31.56
N ASN A 680 -30.99 -27.31 -30.67
CA ASN A 680 -31.33 -27.79 -29.32
C ASN A 680 -32.47 -28.81 -29.41
N GLY A 681 -32.51 -29.79 -28.50
CA GLY A 681 -33.36 -31.00 -28.59
C GLY A 681 -34.87 -30.78 -28.77
N SER A 682 -35.39 -29.56 -28.60
CA SER A 682 -36.78 -29.17 -28.86
C SER A 682 -37.06 -28.68 -30.30
N GLY A 683 -36.03 -28.47 -31.14
CA GLY A 683 -36.16 -28.08 -32.54
C GLY A 683 -36.64 -26.64 -32.82
N THR A 684 -37.07 -25.87 -31.80
CA THR A 684 -37.76 -24.58 -31.96
C THR A 684 -36.86 -23.35 -31.91
N ASN A 685 -35.63 -23.44 -31.40
CA ASN A 685 -34.69 -22.32 -31.31
C ASN A 685 -33.24 -22.77 -31.60
N PRO A 686 -32.81 -22.77 -32.88
CA PRO A 686 -31.44 -23.12 -33.26
C PRO A 686 -30.48 -21.96 -32.98
N VAL A 687 -29.26 -22.27 -32.56
CA VAL A 687 -28.18 -21.29 -32.41
C VAL A 687 -27.48 -21.15 -33.75
N VAL A 688 -27.47 -19.94 -34.31
CA VAL A 688 -26.84 -19.62 -35.59
C VAL A 688 -25.66 -18.68 -35.35
N PHE A 689 -24.50 -19.01 -35.93
CA PHE A 689 -23.28 -18.20 -35.83
C PHE A 689 -22.45 -18.30 -37.11
N GLU A 690 -21.63 -17.30 -37.37
CA GLU A 690 -20.71 -17.28 -38.52
C GLU A 690 -19.43 -18.09 -38.22
N LEU A 691 -18.96 -18.85 -39.19
CA LEU A 691 -17.75 -19.67 -39.12
C LEU A 691 -16.61 -18.90 -39.79
N ASP A 692 -15.96 -17.99 -39.06
CA ASP A 692 -14.97 -17.04 -39.60
C ASP A 692 -13.49 -17.43 -39.35
N ASP A 693 -13.18 -18.19 -38.28
CA ASP A 693 -11.81 -18.64 -37.95
C ASP A 693 -11.47 -20.04 -38.47
N ASP A 694 -10.66 -20.09 -39.53
CA ASP A 694 -10.23 -21.33 -40.20
C ASP A 694 -9.34 -22.25 -39.35
N MET A 695 -8.70 -21.73 -38.29
CA MET A 695 -7.74 -22.47 -37.47
C MET A 695 -8.40 -23.22 -36.30
N ARG A 696 -9.69 -22.95 -36.03
CA ARG A 696 -10.44 -23.61 -34.95
C ARG A 696 -10.99 -24.97 -35.38
N GLU A 697 -11.00 -25.89 -34.44
CA GLU A 697 -11.60 -27.23 -34.56
C GLU A 697 -13.14 -27.16 -34.52
N LEU A 698 -13.83 -28.08 -35.18
CA LEU A 698 -15.29 -28.15 -35.17
C LEU A 698 -15.88 -28.28 -33.75
N ALA A 699 -15.21 -29.00 -32.84
CA ALA A 699 -15.59 -29.13 -31.44
C ALA A 699 -15.60 -27.77 -30.72
N TRP A 700 -14.67 -26.87 -31.06
CA TRP A 700 -14.59 -25.52 -30.49
C TRP A 700 -15.83 -24.69 -30.85
N TRP A 701 -16.38 -24.90 -32.04
CA TRP A 701 -17.62 -24.30 -32.51
C TRP A 701 -18.88 -24.98 -31.94
N GLY A 702 -18.74 -26.05 -31.15
CA GLY A 702 -19.85 -26.78 -30.53
C GLY A 702 -20.35 -27.99 -31.32
N PHE A 703 -19.72 -28.36 -32.44
CA PHE A 703 -20.05 -29.59 -33.18
C PHE A 703 -19.37 -30.80 -32.53
N THR A 704 -19.94 -31.31 -31.44
CA THR A 704 -19.35 -32.42 -30.64
C THR A 704 -20.10 -33.74 -30.75
N GLY A 705 -21.31 -33.76 -31.30
CA GLY A 705 -22.12 -34.98 -31.52
C GLY A 705 -22.69 -35.63 -30.27
N THR A 706 -22.22 -35.28 -29.08
CA THR A 706 -22.76 -35.76 -27.80
C THR A 706 -23.62 -34.68 -27.17
N ARG A 707 -24.94 -34.85 -27.22
CA ARG A 707 -25.86 -34.07 -26.38
C ARG A 707 -26.59 -35.05 -25.46
N GLU A 708 -26.43 -34.80 -24.17
CA GLU A 708 -26.99 -35.58 -23.07
C GLU A 708 -28.46 -35.89 -23.30
N THR A 709 -28.80 -37.18 -23.33
CA THR A 709 -30.18 -37.63 -23.23
C THR A 709 -30.61 -37.41 -21.78
N GLY A 710 -31.44 -36.40 -21.53
CA GLY A 710 -32.26 -36.36 -20.32
C GLY A 710 -33.15 -37.61 -20.23
N PRO A 711 -33.61 -37.99 -19.04
CA PRO A 711 -34.25 -39.28 -18.76
C PRO A 711 -35.58 -39.56 -19.49
N ASP A 712 -36.12 -38.61 -20.27
CA ASP A 712 -37.44 -38.73 -20.91
C ASP A 712 -37.43 -39.01 -22.43
N ALA A 713 -36.27 -39.28 -23.04
CA ALA A 713 -36.20 -39.56 -24.49
C ALA A 713 -36.48 -41.03 -24.85
N ALA A 714 -37.60 -41.59 -24.37
CA ALA A 714 -38.12 -42.89 -24.78
C ALA A 714 -39.28 -42.74 -25.80
N THR A 715 -39.10 -41.92 -26.84
CA THR A 715 -39.94 -41.97 -28.04
C THR A 715 -39.09 -41.61 -29.26
N GLY A 716 -39.17 -42.44 -30.31
CA GLY A 716 -38.34 -42.39 -31.51
C GLY A 716 -38.52 -41.13 -32.36
N SER A 717 -38.05 -39.97 -31.86
CA SER A 717 -37.87 -38.76 -32.66
C SER A 717 -36.50 -38.81 -33.33
N SER A 718 -36.47 -38.60 -34.65
CA SER A 718 -35.20 -38.50 -35.38
C SER A 718 -34.41 -37.30 -34.84
N GLN A 719 -33.26 -37.53 -34.23
CA GLN A 719 -32.34 -36.46 -33.85
C GLN A 719 -32.04 -35.61 -35.08
N LEU A 720 -32.40 -34.33 -35.04
CA LEU A 720 -32.06 -33.38 -36.10
C LEU A 720 -30.56 -33.08 -36.00
N ALA A 721 -29.80 -33.45 -37.03
CA ALA A 721 -28.37 -33.22 -37.09
C ALA A 721 -28.02 -31.72 -37.14
N ASP A 722 -26.88 -31.34 -36.54
CA ASP A 722 -26.32 -30.00 -36.67
C ASP A 722 -25.99 -29.69 -38.14
N GLU A 723 -26.01 -28.39 -38.50
CA GLU A 723 -25.93 -27.97 -39.91
C GLU A 723 -24.79 -26.98 -40.17
N ILE A 724 -24.19 -27.08 -41.36
CA ILE A 724 -23.28 -26.06 -41.91
C ILE A 724 -23.95 -25.49 -43.17
N TRP A 725 -24.13 -24.18 -43.17
CA TRP A 725 -24.73 -23.43 -44.28
C TRP A 725 -23.65 -22.68 -45.05
N LEU A 726 -23.68 -22.81 -46.37
CA LEU A 726 -22.90 -21.99 -47.29
C LEU A 726 -23.84 -20.99 -47.97
N CYS A 727 -23.67 -19.71 -47.69
CA CYS A 727 -24.46 -18.65 -48.28
C CYS A 727 -23.77 -18.10 -49.54
N LEU A 728 -24.44 -18.20 -50.69
CA LEU A 728 -23.94 -17.71 -51.99
C LEU A 728 -24.89 -16.64 -52.57
N PRO A 729 -24.40 -15.50 -53.07
CA PRO A 729 -25.26 -14.46 -53.65
C PRO A 729 -26.00 -14.99 -54.88
N GLU A 730 -27.29 -14.65 -55.01
CA GLU A 730 -28.21 -15.24 -55.99
C GLU A 730 -27.90 -14.89 -57.46
N ALA A 731 -27.05 -13.88 -57.71
CA ALA A 731 -26.73 -13.42 -59.06
C ALA A 731 -25.84 -14.40 -59.84
N GLY A 732 -26.46 -15.36 -60.54
CA GLY A 732 -25.86 -16.08 -61.67
C GLY A 732 -25.39 -17.50 -61.40
N PHE A 733 -25.69 -18.07 -60.24
CA PHE A 733 -25.46 -19.48 -59.97
C PHE A 733 -26.78 -20.24 -60.15
N ASN A 734 -26.96 -20.91 -61.29
CA ASN A 734 -28.00 -21.94 -61.42
C ASN A 734 -27.66 -23.03 -60.39
N LEU A 735 -28.25 -22.91 -59.20
CA LEU A 735 -27.87 -23.68 -58.04
C LEU A 735 -28.12 -25.15 -58.26
#